data_AF-A0A2E3DK89-F1
#
_entry.id   AF-A0A2E3DK89-F1
#
_cell.length_a   1.000
_cell.length_b   1.000
_cell.length_c   1.000
_cell.angle_alpha   90.00
_cell.angle_beta   90.00
_cell.angle_gamma   90.00
#
_symmetry.space_group_name_H-M   'P 1'
#
loop_
_entity.id
_entity.type
_entity.pdbx_description
1 polymer ?
#
loop_
_entity_poly.entity_id
_entity_poly.type
_entity_poly.pdbx_seq_one_letter_code
_entity_poly.pdbx_strand_id
1 'polypeptide(L)'
;MNSFVMYRTAKKHLQQRIALLLLALLLVVSCLGQLHAAPSAQETLERFKPIQAGVDYDRPTEAQAAEAQIEAIKIGNAVGYQITNANGQILRQFMDTNGDQSVDRWSYFKSGVEVYRDIDKDFNGRAENFRWLGPAGVRWGVDVNDDRKVDTWKIISAQEVTQEFVSAAKTRDADRFAHLFATDSELSRAGFSAEKVASMKTLRDDAIQSFAKAVAERTIFPAGLQWVHFSGMYGVLPAGTAGRTQDVFVYDNVIAIVEDGTNHRQLVVGAMLESGKAWRLVQLPPALQTAEDSVAASGYFFNSPVVNTGGVGRDSMKGVSEAMQKLLGQLEQLDQDFSQATTSARIIELNRKRADILTSLINASVDSDERSQWLRQFSDTVSAAVQSGEFPEGVQRLEALVSSSVKYSQDDRAYVRFRLLTAGYSTALSAPNADFDKVQEKWLTDLSGFVNQFPKSADAPEALFQLGIAEEFAGNSAQAVKYYAEIVQRYPESSNAAKAEGAKRRLELKGRPLAMVAKTLGNKTFDTRSLEGRVVVVHYWASWSEPSVKDMSMLRDLQLRYGNRVALVGINVDSDVTLANAVVEQNRYSWTHLYSKGGMESQLANQLGVVSVPMMIVVDPTGKVVKTGVHSAELAGILIELVK
;
A
#
# COMPACT_ATOMS: atom_id res chain seq x y z
N MET A 1 6.99 -41.25 60.04
CA MET A 1 7.15 -42.13 58.85
C MET A 1 6.01 -42.03 57.83
N ASN A 2 5.22 -40.93 57.78
CA ASN A 2 4.08 -40.80 56.84
C ASN A 2 4.26 -39.80 55.68
N SER A 3 5.39 -39.07 55.59
CA SER A 3 5.61 -38.14 54.47
C SER A 3 6.38 -38.74 53.28
N PHE A 4 6.93 -39.95 53.43
CA PHE A 4 7.71 -40.61 52.36
C PHE A 4 6.84 -41.52 51.45
N VAL A 5 5.62 -41.84 51.86
CA VAL A 5 4.71 -42.73 51.12
C VAL A 5 3.88 -41.94 50.09
N MET A 6 3.43 -40.72 50.41
CA MET A 6 2.66 -39.90 49.46
C MET A 6 3.46 -39.42 48.24
N TYR A 7 4.78 -39.22 48.37
CA TYR A 7 5.62 -38.78 47.25
C TYR A 7 5.85 -39.90 46.21
N ARG A 8 5.81 -41.17 46.63
CA ARG A 8 5.90 -42.33 45.72
C ARG A 8 4.60 -42.60 44.96
N THR A 9 3.44 -42.28 45.54
CA THR A 9 2.13 -42.46 44.90
C THR A 9 1.86 -41.40 43.83
N ALA A 10 2.24 -40.14 44.08
CA ALA A 10 2.13 -39.07 43.07
C ALA A 10 3.06 -39.30 41.85
N LYS A 11 4.28 -39.83 42.08
CA LYS A 11 5.22 -40.18 41.00
C LYS A 11 4.76 -41.39 40.19
N LYS A 12 4.08 -42.37 40.82
CA LYS A 12 3.43 -43.49 40.12
C LYS A 12 2.25 -43.05 39.27
N HIS A 13 1.42 -42.11 39.73
CA HIS A 13 0.33 -41.57 38.92
C HIS A 13 0.82 -40.65 37.78
N LEU A 14 1.95 -39.96 37.97
CA LEU A 14 2.59 -39.20 36.88
C LEU A 14 3.22 -40.14 35.83
N GLN A 15 3.88 -41.22 36.26
CA GLN A 15 4.45 -42.23 35.34
C GLN A 15 3.38 -43.09 34.65
N GLN A 16 2.26 -43.41 35.32
CA GLN A 16 1.12 -44.08 34.69
C GLN A 16 0.38 -43.15 33.71
N ARG A 17 0.36 -41.82 33.94
CA ARG A 17 -0.18 -40.84 32.99
C ARG A 17 0.73 -40.62 31.78
N ILE A 18 2.05 -40.68 31.96
CA ILE A 18 3.03 -40.65 30.86
C ILE A 18 2.97 -41.93 30.00
N ALA A 19 2.63 -43.07 30.58
CA ALA A 19 2.43 -44.33 29.82
C ALA A 19 1.11 -44.36 29.02
N LEU A 20 0.08 -43.63 29.45
CA LEU A 20 -1.19 -43.50 28.71
C LEU A 20 -1.11 -42.50 27.55
N LEU A 21 -0.22 -41.50 27.61
CA LEU A 21 0.15 -40.60 26.51
C LEU A 21 0.74 -41.33 25.28
N LEU A 22 1.27 -42.54 25.45
CA LEU A 22 1.78 -43.38 24.35
C LEU A 22 0.70 -44.23 23.68
N LEU A 23 -0.46 -44.42 24.33
CA LEU A 23 -1.52 -45.30 23.84
C LEU A 23 -2.48 -44.58 22.86
N ALA A 24 -2.58 -43.25 22.93
CA ALA A 24 -3.47 -42.47 22.05
C ALA A 24 -2.96 -42.32 20.61
N LEU A 25 -1.70 -42.68 20.33
CA LEU A 25 -1.13 -42.68 18.98
C LEU A 25 -1.36 -44.00 18.20
N LEU A 26 -2.11 -44.95 18.78
CA LEU A 26 -2.15 -46.36 18.37
C LEU A 26 -3.51 -46.86 17.84
N LEU A 27 -4.46 -45.98 17.50
CA LEU A 27 -5.80 -46.38 17.07
C LEU A 27 -6.01 -46.60 15.56
N VAL A 28 -4.94 -46.75 14.76
CA VAL A 28 -5.03 -47.38 13.44
C VAL A 28 -3.77 -48.23 13.21
N VAL A 29 -3.83 -49.51 13.57
CA VAL A 29 -3.25 -50.69 12.88
C VAL A 29 -3.34 -51.87 13.85
N SER A 30 -4.31 -52.73 13.58
CA SER A 30 -4.47 -54.04 14.20
C SER A 30 -3.40 -54.98 13.64
N CYS A 31 -2.41 -55.37 14.46
CA CYS A 31 -1.89 -56.75 14.56
C CYS A 31 -0.74 -56.84 15.58
N LEU A 32 -1.01 -57.58 16.66
CA LEU A 32 -0.12 -58.38 17.52
C LEU A 32 1.40 -58.07 17.56
N GLY A 33 1.84 -57.65 18.75
CA GLY A 33 3.07 -58.16 19.37
C GLY A 33 4.34 -57.35 19.19
N GLN A 34 4.57 -56.35 20.05
CA GLN A 34 5.85 -55.96 20.68
C GLN A 34 5.62 -54.68 21.51
N LEU A 35 6.06 -54.68 22.78
CA LEU A 35 6.10 -53.47 23.62
C LEU A 35 7.06 -52.46 22.97
N HIS A 36 6.52 -51.56 22.14
CA HIS A 36 7.30 -50.50 21.52
C HIS A 36 7.67 -49.47 22.58
N ALA A 37 8.97 -49.15 22.67
CA ALA A 37 9.49 -48.04 23.46
C ALA A 37 8.83 -46.73 23.02
N ALA A 38 8.87 -45.70 23.89
CA ALA A 38 8.48 -44.35 23.49
C ALA A 38 9.23 -43.94 22.21
N PRO A 39 8.57 -43.29 21.23
CA PRO A 39 9.20 -43.01 19.94
C PRO A 39 10.46 -42.18 20.18
N SER A 40 11.55 -42.58 19.54
CA SER A 40 12.81 -41.86 19.66
C SER A 40 12.69 -40.46 19.06
N ALA A 41 13.58 -39.53 19.45
CA ALA A 41 13.64 -38.21 18.84
C ALA A 41 13.83 -38.31 17.32
N GLN A 42 14.65 -39.26 16.87
CA GLN A 42 14.88 -39.57 15.46
C GLN A 42 13.59 -40.01 14.74
N GLU A 43 12.89 -41.03 15.24
CA GLU A 43 11.63 -41.52 14.65
C GLU A 43 10.58 -40.40 14.57
N THR A 44 10.52 -39.53 15.57
CA THR A 44 9.58 -38.41 15.61
C THR A 44 9.92 -37.35 14.57
N LEU A 45 11.21 -37.02 14.39
CA LEU A 45 11.69 -36.09 13.36
C LEU A 45 11.44 -36.59 11.94
N GLU A 46 11.54 -37.90 11.71
CA GLU A 46 11.27 -38.54 10.42
C GLU A 46 9.78 -38.61 10.11
N ARG A 47 8.96 -38.93 11.12
CA ARG A 47 7.51 -39.10 10.99
C ARG A 47 6.77 -37.78 10.78
N PHE A 48 7.10 -36.76 11.57
CA PHE A 48 6.34 -35.50 11.57
C PHE A 48 7.04 -34.43 10.74
N LYS A 49 6.45 -34.18 9.57
CA LYS A 49 6.86 -33.14 8.62
C LYS A 49 5.72 -32.14 8.46
N PRO A 50 6.02 -30.86 8.14
CA PRO A 50 4.98 -29.89 7.81
C PRO A 50 4.02 -30.45 6.76
N ILE A 51 2.72 -30.22 6.96
CA ILE A 51 1.70 -30.61 5.97
C ILE A 51 1.88 -29.83 4.67
N GLN A 52 2.13 -28.52 4.78
CA GLN A 52 2.33 -27.64 3.63
C GLN A 52 3.72 -27.81 3.01
N ALA A 53 3.78 -27.88 1.69
CA ALA A 53 5.02 -28.01 0.94
C ALA A 53 5.86 -26.71 0.98
N GLY A 54 7.17 -26.84 0.80
CA GLY A 54 8.08 -25.68 0.69
C GLY A 54 8.41 -24.98 2.01
N VAL A 55 7.97 -25.51 3.15
CA VAL A 55 8.38 -24.99 4.47
C VAL A 55 9.87 -25.23 4.67
N ASP A 56 10.59 -24.16 4.97
CA ASP A 56 12.02 -24.12 5.25
C ASP A 56 12.26 -24.20 6.76
N TYR A 57 12.61 -25.41 7.23
CA TYR A 57 12.79 -25.77 8.64
C TYR A 57 14.04 -26.66 8.79
N ASP A 58 14.54 -26.79 10.02
CA ASP A 58 15.72 -27.62 10.29
C ASP A 58 15.44 -29.11 10.03
N ARG A 59 16.21 -29.68 9.10
CA ARG A 59 16.19 -31.09 8.70
C ARG A 59 17.54 -31.71 9.08
N PRO A 60 17.71 -32.16 10.34
CA PRO A 60 18.94 -32.79 10.77
C PRO A 60 19.25 -34.03 9.92
N THR A 61 20.53 -34.30 9.69
CA THR A 61 20.98 -35.57 9.11
C THR A 61 20.65 -36.73 10.07
N GLU A 62 20.69 -37.97 9.58
CA GLU A 62 20.44 -39.16 10.42
C GLU A 62 21.35 -39.18 11.67
N ALA A 63 22.64 -38.86 11.50
CA ALA A 63 23.58 -38.74 12.62
C ALA A 63 23.20 -37.64 13.63
N GLN A 64 22.76 -36.47 13.14
CA GLN A 64 22.32 -35.37 14.00
C GLN A 64 20.98 -35.68 14.70
N ALA A 65 20.10 -36.43 14.04
CA ALA A 65 18.82 -36.85 14.60
C ALA A 65 19.01 -37.92 15.69
N ALA A 66 20.00 -38.79 15.57
CA ALA A 66 20.37 -39.77 16.60
C ALA A 66 20.87 -39.11 17.91
N GLU A 67 21.43 -37.90 17.82
CA GLU A 67 21.86 -37.12 18.98
C GLU A 67 20.75 -36.21 19.57
N ALA A 68 19.62 -36.09 18.88
CA ALA A 68 18.53 -35.24 19.31
C ALA A 68 17.87 -35.76 20.60
N GLN A 69 17.41 -34.82 21.43
CA GLN A 69 16.75 -35.12 22.71
C GLN A 69 15.27 -34.79 22.62
N ILE A 70 14.43 -35.61 23.25
CA ILE A 70 12.99 -35.36 23.39
C ILE A 70 12.65 -35.18 24.86
N GLU A 71 11.96 -34.08 25.18
CA GLU A 71 11.63 -33.71 26.56
C GLU A 71 10.16 -33.32 26.69
N ALA A 72 9.52 -33.74 27.78
CA ALA A 72 8.18 -33.31 28.12
C ALA A 72 8.20 -31.86 28.62
N ILE A 73 7.29 -31.03 28.12
CA ILE A 73 7.18 -29.62 28.46
C ILE A 73 5.75 -29.23 28.81
N LYS A 74 5.62 -28.13 29.56
CA LYS A 74 4.36 -27.48 29.86
C LYS A 74 4.50 -25.98 29.63
N ILE A 75 3.64 -25.43 28.78
CA ILE A 75 3.61 -24.01 28.44
C ILE A 75 2.19 -23.50 28.74
N GLY A 76 2.05 -22.74 29.82
CA GLY A 76 0.73 -22.37 30.35
C GLY A 76 -0.07 -23.62 30.73
N ASN A 77 -1.25 -23.78 30.13
CA ASN A 77 -2.10 -24.95 30.34
C ASN A 77 -1.83 -26.10 29.34
N ALA A 78 -1.10 -25.82 28.25
CA ALA A 78 -0.78 -26.81 27.24
C ALA A 78 0.38 -27.72 27.72
N VAL A 79 0.27 -29.01 27.46
CA VAL A 79 1.29 -30.02 27.77
C VAL A 79 1.75 -30.67 26.48
N GLY A 80 3.00 -31.11 26.41
CA GLY A 80 3.51 -31.65 25.17
C GLY A 80 4.97 -32.07 25.26
N TYR A 81 5.61 -32.17 24.09
CA TYR A 81 7.02 -32.54 23.98
C TYR A 81 7.75 -31.56 23.06
N GLN A 82 9.01 -31.30 23.37
CA GLN A 82 9.94 -30.60 22.48
C GLN A 82 11.07 -31.54 22.07
N ILE A 83 11.58 -31.34 20.85
CA ILE A 83 12.78 -32.01 20.36
C ILE A 83 13.86 -30.96 20.18
N THR A 84 15.05 -31.18 20.74
CA THR A 84 16.22 -30.31 20.59
C THR A 84 17.39 -31.05 19.95
N ASN A 85 18.25 -30.33 19.23
CA ASN A 85 19.53 -30.90 18.79
C ASN A 85 20.54 -31.01 19.96
N ALA A 86 21.74 -31.53 19.68
CA ALA A 86 22.81 -31.68 20.67
C ALA A 86 23.22 -30.37 21.37
N ASN A 87 22.98 -29.22 20.74
CA ASN A 87 23.28 -27.89 21.27
C ASN A 87 22.11 -27.26 22.04
N GLY A 88 21.01 -27.99 22.25
CA GLY A 88 19.81 -27.50 22.92
C GLY A 88 18.92 -26.58 22.08
N GLN A 89 19.17 -26.45 20.77
CA GLN A 89 18.29 -25.69 19.89
C GLN A 89 17.04 -26.51 19.55
N ILE A 90 15.87 -25.87 19.66
CA ILE A 90 14.58 -26.53 19.39
C ILE A 90 14.47 -26.82 17.89
N LEU A 91 14.12 -28.06 17.57
CA LEU A 91 13.82 -28.55 16.23
C LEU A 91 12.30 -28.66 16.02
N ARG A 92 11.59 -29.25 16.98
CA ARG A 92 10.14 -29.47 16.92
C ARG A 92 9.49 -29.24 18.28
N GLN A 93 8.19 -28.93 18.27
CA GLN A 93 7.35 -28.92 19.45
C GLN A 93 5.95 -29.44 19.13
N PHE A 94 5.42 -30.35 19.94
CA PHE A 94 4.12 -31.00 19.78
C PHE A 94 3.31 -30.81 21.05
N MET A 95 2.13 -30.20 20.95
CA MET A 95 1.37 -29.74 22.12
C MET A 95 -0.09 -30.19 22.05
N ASP A 96 -0.58 -30.68 23.19
CA ASP A 96 -1.98 -30.77 23.56
C ASP A 96 -2.36 -29.46 24.27
N THR A 97 -3.30 -28.73 23.69
CA THR A 97 -3.71 -27.40 24.12
C THR A 97 -5.09 -27.37 24.78
N ASN A 98 -5.87 -28.45 24.66
CA ASN A 98 -7.22 -28.56 25.23
C ASN A 98 -7.30 -29.53 26.42
N GLY A 99 -6.25 -30.33 26.67
CA GLY A 99 -6.14 -31.30 27.75
C GLY A 99 -6.80 -32.66 27.47
N ASP A 100 -7.13 -32.96 26.21
CA ASP A 100 -7.76 -34.23 25.80
C ASP A 100 -6.78 -35.39 25.59
N GLN A 101 -5.48 -35.13 25.80
CA GLN A 101 -4.36 -36.07 25.65
C GLN A 101 -3.99 -36.40 24.19
N SER A 102 -4.49 -35.63 23.23
CA SER A 102 -4.12 -35.69 21.83
C SER A 102 -3.33 -34.45 21.44
N VAL A 103 -2.31 -34.62 20.59
CA VAL A 103 -1.58 -33.46 20.05
C VAL A 103 -2.48 -32.77 19.04
N ASP A 104 -2.68 -31.48 19.24
CA ASP A 104 -3.46 -30.62 18.34
C ASP A 104 -2.61 -29.49 17.71
N ARG A 105 -1.32 -29.44 18.06
CA ARG A 105 -0.40 -28.43 17.53
C ARG A 105 0.98 -29.00 17.27
N TRP A 106 1.43 -28.92 16.02
CA TRP A 106 2.76 -29.34 15.57
C TRP A 106 3.55 -28.11 15.11
N SER A 107 4.67 -27.82 15.76
CA SER A 107 5.48 -26.62 15.53
C SER A 107 6.88 -26.98 15.04
N TYR A 108 7.38 -26.22 14.07
CA TYR A 108 8.61 -26.49 13.32
C TYR A 108 9.53 -25.28 13.38
N PHE A 109 10.82 -25.55 13.59
CA PHE A 109 11.82 -24.54 13.88
C PHE A 109 12.93 -24.52 12.84
N LYS A 110 13.50 -23.34 12.62
CA LYS A 110 14.74 -23.12 11.87
C LYS A 110 15.71 -22.32 12.73
N SER A 111 16.88 -22.88 13.00
CA SER A 111 17.89 -22.28 13.88
C SER A 111 17.32 -21.88 15.24
N GLY A 112 16.42 -22.69 15.79
CA GLY A 112 15.76 -22.46 17.09
C GLY A 112 14.62 -21.43 17.08
N VAL A 113 14.28 -20.82 15.94
CA VAL A 113 13.13 -19.92 15.80
C VAL A 113 11.96 -20.67 15.18
N GLU A 114 10.76 -20.53 15.76
CA GLU A 114 9.56 -21.14 15.20
C GLU A 114 9.19 -20.47 13.87
N VAL A 115 9.16 -21.27 12.80
CA VAL A 115 8.91 -20.81 11.43
C VAL A 115 7.58 -21.28 10.88
N TYR A 116 7.04 -22.39 11.41
CA TYR A 116 5.83 -22.97 10.88
C TYR A 116 5.07 -23.79 11.92
N ARG A 117 3.74 -23.88 11.78
CA ARG A 117 2.86 -24.62 12.68
C ARG A 117 1.62 -25.17 11.97
N ASP A 118 1.35 -26.45 12.18
CA ASP A 118 0.07 -27.11 11.89
C ASP A 118 -0.79 -27.09 13.17
N ILE A 119 -2.09 -26.81 13.04
CA ILE A 119 -3.03 -26.74 14.16
C ILE A 119 -4.31 -27.48 13.77
N ASP A 120 -4.71 -28.43 14.61
CA ASP A 120 -6.03 -29.08 14.64
C ASP A 120 -6.90 -28.33 15.64
N LYS A 121 -7.68 -27.37 15.13
CA LYS A 121 -8.39 -26.42 16.00
C LYS A 121 -9.76 -26.96 16.45
N ASP A 122 -10.36 -27.89 15.72
CA ASP A 122 -11.61 -28.55 16.10
C ASP A 122 -11.40 -29.88 16.85
N PHE A 123 -10.14 -30.30 17.01
CA PHE A 123 -9.70 -31.48 17.77
C PHE A 123 -10.21 -32.79 17.18
N ASN A 124 -10.27 -32.86 15.85
CA ASN A 124 -10.76 -34.04 15.13
C ASN A 124 -9.63 -35.02 14.74
N GLY A 125 -8.38 -34.71 15.08
CA GLY A 125 -7.17 -35.45 14.75
C GLY A 125 -6.47 -35.00 13.45
N ARG A 126 -6.98 -33.97 12.78
CA ARG A 126 -6.43 -33.47 11.51
C ARG A 126 -6.28 -31.96 11.56
N ALA A 127 -5.07 -31.51 11.26
CA ALA A 127 -4.78 -30.09 11.23
C ALA A 127 -5.39 -29.42 10.00
N GLU A 128 -6.23 -28.42 10.25
CA GLU A 128 -6.90 -27.63 9.22
C GLU A 128 -6.41 -26.17 9.20
N ASN A 129 -5.53 -25.79 10.14
CA ASN A 129 -4.93 -24.46 10.20
C ASN A 129 -3.41 -24.54 10.03
N PHE A 130 -2.89 -23.76 9.08
CA PHE A 130 -1.46 -23.74 8.74
C PHE A 130 -0.89 -22.34 8.92
N ARG A 131 0.18 -22.21 9.70
CA ARG A 131 0.74 -20.91 10.04
C ARG A 131 2.23 -20.83 9.75
N TRP A 132 2.62 -19.79 9.03
CA TRP A 132 3.99 -19.35 8.90
C TRP A 132 4.25 -18.26 9.93
N LEU A 133 5.44 -18.33 10.54
CA LEU A 133 5.77 -17.56 11.73
C LEU A 133 7.22 -17.04 11.65
N GLY A 134 7.50 -16.00 12.44
CA GLY A 134 8.83 -15.42 12.54
C GLY A 134 9.38 -15.00 11.16
N PRO A 135 10.62 -15.41 10.80
CA PRO A 135 11.22 -15.03 9.53
C PRO A 135 10.59 -15.71 8.30
N ALA A 136 9.74 -16.72 8.47
CA ALA A 136 9.09 -17.42 7.36
C ALA A 136 7.78 -16.77 6.91
N GLY A 137 7.35 -15.69 7.58
CA GLY A 137 6.20 -14.87 7.20
C GLY A 137 5.11 -14.79 8.27
N VAL A 138 3.94 -14.33 7.86
CA VAL A 138 2.75 -14.13 8.72
C VAL A 138 1.52 -14.88 8.24
N ARG A 139 1.63 -15.57 7.10
CA ARG A 139 0.58 -16.42 6.50
C ARG A 139 -0.14 -17.29 7.53
N TRP A 140 -1.47 -17.28 7.48
CA TRP A 140 -2.36 -18.19 8.19
C TRP A 140 -3.39 -18.73 7.19
N GLY A 141 -3.14 -19.92 6.68
CA GLY A 141 -4.03 -20.66 5.79
C GLY A 141 -4.99 -21.57 6.55
N VAL A 142 -6.14 -21.83 5.95
CA VAL A 142 -7.16 -22.75 6.46
C VAL A 142 -7.56 -23.70 5.35
N ASP A 143 -7.57 -24.98 5.66
CA ASP A 143 -8.20 -26.07 4.91
C ASP A 143 -9.65 -26.19 5.38
N VAL A 144 -10.61 -26.11 4.47
CA VAL A 144 -12.03 -26.27 4.79
C VAL A 144 -12.61 -27.58 4.30
N ASN A 145 -11.86 -28.34 3.48
CA ASN A 145 -12.33 -29.53 2.79
C ASN A 145 -11.57 -30.82 3.18
N ASP A 146 -10.57 -30.71 4.06
CA ASP A 146 -9.69 -31.77 4.56
C ASP A 146 -8.82 -32.45 3.48
N ASP A 147 -8.47 -31.71 2.41
CA ASP A 147 -7.57 -32.17 1.35
C ASP A 147 -6.08 -31.87 1.62
N ARG A 148 -5.80 -31.25 2.78
CA ARG A 148 -4.48 -30.80 3.26
C ARG A 148 -3.89 -29.64 2.47
N LYS A 149 -4.70 -28.88 1.73
CA LYS A 149 -4.28 -27.65 1.04
C LYS A 149 -4.95 -26.43 1.68
N VAL A 150 -4.41 -25.26 1.35
CA VAL A 150 -4.99 -24.00 1.81
C VAL A 150 -6.12 -23.57 0.87
N ASP A 151 -7.35 -23.60 1.36
CA ASP A 151 -8.52 -23.09 0.63
C ASP A 151 -8.75 -21.59 0.87
N THR A 152 -8.30 -21.07 2.01
CA THR A 152 -8.46 -19.65 2.33
C THR A 152 -7.39 -19.13 3.26
N TRP A 153 -7.05 -17.84 3.11
CA TRP A 153 -6.07 -17.17 3.96
C TRP A 153 -6.77 -16.27 4.98
N LYS A 154 -6.66 -16.60 6.26
CA LYS A 154 -7.09 -15.73 7.36
C LYS A 154 -6.16 -14.54 7.55
N ILE A 155 -4.85 -14.75 7.31
CA ILE A 155 -3.81 -13.72 7.31
C ILE A 155 -2.89 -14.00 6.13
N ILE A 156 -2.60 -12.98 5.33
CA ILE A 156 -1.57 -13.02 4.29
C ILE A 156 -1.21 -11.58 3.92
N SER A 157 0.09 -11.26 3.88
CA SER A 157 0.57 -9.93 3.46
C SER A 157 0.53 -9.77 1.94
N ALA A 158 0.54 -8.53 1.43
CA ALA A 158 0.63 -8.27 -0.01
C ALA A 158 1.86 -8.93 -0.65
N GLN A 159 3.00 -8.89 0.04
CA GLN A 159 4.22 -9.60 -0.36
C GLN A 159 3.97 -11.10 -0.51
N GLU A 160 3.39 -11.73 0.50
CA GLU A 160 3.12 -13.16 0.49
C GLU A 160 2.06 -13.56 -0.55
N VAL A 161 1.09 -12.70 -0.86
CA VAL A 161 0.18 -12.93 -2.01
C VAL A 161 0.98 -13.04 -3.31
N THR A 162 1.97 -12.17 -3.54
CA THR A 162 2.82 -12.28 -4.74
C THR A 162 3.73 -13.52 -4.74
N GLN A 163 4.18 -13.97 -3.57
CA GLN A 163 4.94 -15.22 -3.42
C GLN A 163 4.08 -16.45 -3.72
N GLU A 164 2.84 -16.46 -3.24
CA GLU A 164 1.87 -17.51 -3.52
C GLU A 164 1.48 -17.53 -5.00
N PHE A 165 1.33 -16.36 -5.64
CA PHE A 165 1.13 -16.26 -7.09
C PHE A 165 2.27 -16.91 -7.88
N VAL A 166 3.53 -16.57 -7.56
CA VAL A 166 4.70 -17.18 -8.20
C VAL A 166 4.78 -18.68 -7.91
N SER A 167 4.42 -19.09 -6.69
CA SER A 167 4.41 -20.50 -6.31
C SER A 167 3.34 -21.29 -7.05
N ALA A 168 2.13 -20.75 -7.20
CA ALA A 168 1.06 -21.32 -8.00
C ALA A 168 1.50 -21.48 -9.47
N ALA A 169 2.21 -20.51 -10.03
CA ALA A 169 2.74 -20.59 -11.39
C ALA A 169 3.80 -21.71 -11.52
N LYS A 170 4.70 -21.78 -10.55
CA LYS A 170 5.77 -22.79 -10.48
C LYS A 170 5.21 -24.22 -10.34
N THR A 171 4.19 -24.40 -9.52
CA THR A 171 3.55 -25.71 -9.27
C THR A 171 2.42 -26.02 -10.24
N ARG A 172 2.05 -25.08 -11.12
CA ARG A 172 0.91 -25.17 -12.05
C ARG A 172 -0.40 -25.45 -11.32
N ASP A 173 -0.56 -24.82 -10.16
CA ASP A 173 -1.68 -25.05 -9.25
C ASP A 173 -2.67 -23.88 -9.40
N ALA A 174 -3.69 -24.09 -10.24
CA ALA A 174 -4.70 -23.07 -10.50
C ALA A 174 -5.60 -22.81 -9.28
N ASP A 175 -5.84 -23.83 -8.45
CA ASP A 175 -6.63 -23.70 -7.23
C ASP A 175 -5.88 -22.81 -6.23
N ARG A 176 -4.57 -23.05 -6.05
CA ARG A 176 -3.71 -22.19 -5.23
C ARG A 176 -3.74 -20.72 -5.67
N PHE A 177 -3.82 -20.46 -6.98
CA PHE A 177 -3.99 -19.11 -7.50
C PHE A 177 -5.40 -18.54 -7.21
N ALA A 178 -6.44 -19.35 -7.40
CA ALA A 178 -7.83 -18.96 -7.14
C ALA A 178 -8.05 -18.50 -5.69
N HIS A 179 -7.43 -19.17 -4.72
CA HIS A 179 -7.53 -18.85 -3.30
C HIS A 179 -6.89 -17.51 -2.89
N LEU A 180 -6.24 -16.79 -3.82
CA LEU A 180 -5.70 -15.45 -3.58
C LEU A 180 -6.73 -14.33 -3.83
N PHE A 181 -7.84 -14.62 -4.51
CA PHE A 181 -8.83 -13.62 -4.87
C PHE A 181 -9.81 -13.29 -3.75
N ALA A 182 -10.33 -12.07 -3.77
CA ALA A 182 -11.41 -11.65 -2.88
C ALA A 182 -12.69 -12.45 -3.19
N THR A 183 -13.35 -12.90 -2.13
CA THR A 183 -14.68 -13.51 -2.23
C THR A 183 -15.77 -12.44 -2.35
N ASP A 184 -16.93 -12.80 -2.91
CA ASP A 184 -18.08 -11.90 -3.07
C ASP A 184 -18.50 -11.27 -1.71
N SER A 185 -18.40 -12.06 -0.62
CA SER A 185 -18.68 -11.63 0.75
C SER A 185 -17.63 -10.65 1.29
N GLU A 186 -16.34 -10.85 0.98
CA GLU A 186 -15.29 -9.91 1.34
C GLU A 186 -15.45 -8.57 0.62
N LEU A 187 -15.74 -8.60 -0.68
CA LEU A 187 -16.00 -7.40 -1.47
C LEU A 187 -17.24 -6.64 -0.97
N SER A 188 -18.31 -7.36 -0.65
CA SER A 188 -19.52 -6.74 -0.08
C SER A 188 -19.24 -6.10 1.27
N ARG A 189 -18.48 -6.76 2.15
CA ARG A 189 -18.06 -6.21 3.46
C ARG A 189 -17.09 -5.03 3.32
N ALA A 190 -16.30 -4.98 2.25
CA ALA A 190 -15.46 -3.83 1.91
C ALA A 190 -16.27 -2.64 1.34
N GLY A 191 -17.60 -2.77 1.20
CA GLY A 191 -18.49 -1.67 0.82
C GLY A 191 -18.60 -1.44 -0.68
N PHE A 192 -18.26 -2.43 -1.51
CA PHE A 192 -18.51 -2.35 -2.95
C PHE A 192 -19.99 -2.64 -3.27
N SER A 193 -20.55 -1.95 -4.26
CA SER A 193 -21.92 -2.16 -4.71
C SER A 193 -22.12 -3.56 -5.30
N ALA A 194 -23.35 -4.09 -5.26
CA ALA A 194 -23.67 -5.41 -5.81
C ALA A 194 -23.26 -5.56 -7.29
N GLU A 195 -23.45 -4.49 -8.09
CA GLU A 195 -23.00 -4.42 -9.48
C GLU A 195 -21.49 -4.54 -9.60
N LYS A 196 -20.73 -3.81 -8.78
CA LYS A 196 -19.26 -3.86 -8.80
C LYS A 196 -18.74 -5.21 -8.31
N VAL A 197 -19.38 -5.82 -7.31
CA VAL A 197 -19.07 -7.18 -6.86
C VAL A 197 -19.29 -8.19 -8.00
N ALA A 198 -20.40 -8.09 -8.73
CA ALA A 198 -20.67 -8.95 -9.88
C ALA A 198 -19.62 -8.78 -10.99
N SER A 199 -19.23 -7.54 -11.30
CA SER A 199 -18.15 -7.25 -12.26
C SER A 199 -16.80 -7.84 -11.81
N MET A 200 -16.43 -7.66 -10.53
CA MET A 200 -15.19 -8.23 -9.99
C MET A 200 -15.18 -9.75 -9.96
N LYS A 201 -16.36 -10.37 -9.75
CA LYS A 201 -16.53 -11.81 -9.83
C LYS A 201 -16.23 -12.34 -11.22
N THR A 202 -16.79 -11.72 -12.27
CA THR A 202 -16.48 -12.09 -13.66
C THR A 202 -14.97 -12.00 -13.92
N LEU A 203 -14.35 -10.87 -13.54
CA LEU A 203 -12.90 -10.68 -13.71
C LEU A 203 -12.07 -11.74 -12.97
N ARG A 204 -12.47 -12.15 -11.76
CA ARG A 204 -11.83 -13.22 -11.01
C ARG A 204 -11.96 -14.56 -11.74
N ASP A 205 -13.16 -14.92 -12.16
CA ASP A 205 -13.44 -16.22 -12.76
C ASP A 205 -12.67 -16.36 -14.09
N ASP A 206 -12.64 -15.30 -14.90
CA ASP A 206 -11.81 -15.19 -16.10
C ASP A 206 -10.30 -15.31 -15.76
N ALA A 207 -9.88 -14.70 -14.65
CA ALA A 207 -8.49 -14.79 -14.19
C ALA A 207 -8.03 -16.22 -13.94
N ILE A 208 -8.85 -16.96 -13.21
CA ILE A 208 -8.56 -18.33 -12.81
C ILE A 208 -8.48 -19.21 -14.05
N GLN A 209 -9.40 -19.04 -15.00
CA GLN A 209 -9.41 -19.78 -16.25
C GLN A 209 -8.18 -19.46 -17.12
N SER A 210 -7.85 -18.19 -17.30
CA SER A 210 -6.70 -17.77 -18.11
C SER A 210 -5.37 -18.22 -17.49
N PHE A 211 -5.26 -18.16 -16.16
CA PHE A 211 -4.10 -18.68 -15.45
C PHE A 211 -3.95 -20.19 -15.66
N ALA A 212 -5.04 -20.96 -15.49
CA ALA A 212 -5.03 -22.41 -15.68
C ALA A 212 -4.56 -22.79 -17.09
N LYS A 213 -5.03 -22.05 -18.11
CA LYS A 213 -4.57 -22.21 -19.49
C LYS A 213 -3.07 -21.88 -19.64
N ALA A 214 -2.62 -20.74 -19.11
CA ALA A 214 -1.25 -20.29 -19.21
C ALA A 214 -0.24 -21.26 -18.58
N VAL A 215 -0.55 -21.82 -17.41
CA VAL A 215 0.33 -22.78 -16.74
C VAL A 215 0.33 -24.15 -17.42
N ALA A 216 -0.78 -24.54 -18.07
CA ALA A 216 -0.87 -25.77 -18.87
C ALA A 216 -0.05 -25.68 -20.17
N GLU A 217 -0.15 -24.55 -20.88
CA GLU A 217 0.51 -24.33 -22.17
C GLU A 217 1.98 -23.88 -22.04
N ARG A 218 2.44 -23.54 -20.82
CA ARG A 218 3.79 -23.02 -20.50
C ARG A 218 4.15 -21.74 -21.26
N THR A 219 3.16 -20.94 -21.61
CA THR A 219 3.31 -19.77 -22.48
C THR A 219 3.97 -18.59 -21.76
N ILE A 220 3.81 -18.47 -20.43
CA ILE A 220 4.14 -17.25 -19.68
C ILE A 220 5.15 -17.49 -18.54
N PHE A 221 5.12 -18.67 -17.93
CA PHE A 221 5.89 -18.98 -16.71
C PHE A 221 6.98 -20.03 -16.94
N PRO A 222 8.28 -19.68 -16.90
CA PRO A 222 9.36 -20.66 -16.96
C PRO A 222 9.41 -21.53 -15.70
N ALA A 223 10.03 -22.71 -15.81
CA ALA A 223 10.05 -23.70 -14.73
C ALA A 223 10.93 -23.32 -13.53
N GLY A 224 11.88 -22.39 -13.71
CA GLY A 224 12.90 -22.02 -12.72
C GLY A 224 12.54 -20.85 -11.79
N LEU A 225 11.35 -20.24 -11.96
CA LEU A 225 10.96 -18.99 -11.29
C LEU A 225 11.22 -19.00 -9.77
N GLN A 226 12.03 -18.05 -9.31
CA GLN A 226 12.14 -17.69 -7.90
C GLN A 226 11.60 -16.29 -7.69
N TRP A 227 10.81 -16.12 -6.63
CA TRP A 227 10.35 -14.81 -6.21
C TRP A 227 11.51 -14.03 -5.56
N VAL A 228 11.68 -12.75 -5.92
CA VAL A 228 12.74 -11.88 -5.40
C VAL A 228 12.16 -10.75 -4.57
N HIS A 229 11.22 -9.99 -5.14
CA HIS A 229 10.66 -8.80 -4.51
C HIS A 229 9.26 -8.50 -5.06
N PHE A 230 8.52 -7.61 -4.40
CA PHE A 230 7.27 -7.09 -4.92
C PHE A 230 7.26 -5.56 -4.87
N SER A 231 6.57 -4.94 -5.82
CA SER A 231 6.31 -3.50 -5.81
C SER A 231 4.86 -3.26 -6.19
N GLY A 232 4.29 -2.13 -5.80
CA GLY A 232 2.94 -1.73 -6.12
C GLY A 232 2.61 -0.38 -5.50
N MET A 233 1.66 0.33 -6.09
CA MET A 233 1.21 1.62 -5.60
C MET A 233 0.24 1.43 -4.44
N TYR A 234 0.65 1.80 -3.24
CA TYR A 234 -0.16 1.64 -2.04
C TYR A 234 -1.03 2.87 -1.77
N GLY A 235 -2.30 2.67 -1.41
CA GLY A 235 -3.16 3.77 -0.98
C GLY A 235 -4.42 3.33 -0.26
N VAL A 236 -5.42 4.20 -0.25
CA VAL A 236 -6.71 3.98 0.41
C VAL A 236 -7.87 4.47 -0.44
N LEU A 237 -8.94 3.68 -0.50
CA LEU A 237 -10.25 4.11 -0.98
C LEU A 237 -11.06 4.59 0.23
N PRO A 238 -11.38 5.89 0.33
CA PRO A 238 -11.97 6.45 1.54
C PRO A 238 -13.43 6.04 1.73
N ALA A 239 -13.82 5.86 2.99
CA ALA A 239 -15.21 5.73 3.42
C ALA A 239 -16.04 6.93 2.91
N GLY A 240 -17.32 6.69 2.60
CA GLY A 240 -18.24 7.70 2.07
C GLY A 240 -18.19 7.88 0.55
N THR A 241 -17.20 7.31 -0.14
CA THR A 241 -17.13 7.38 -1.61
C THR A 241 -17.68 6.12 -2.28
N ALA A 242 -18.43 6.28 -3.38
CA ALA A 242 -19.00 5.19 -4.17
C ALA A 242 -19.78 4.13 -3.34
N GLY A 243 -20.45 4.56 -2.27
CA GLY A 243 -21.23 3.68 -1.39
C GLY A 243 -20.43 2.94 -0.31
N ARG A 244 -19.13 3.19 -0.17
CA ARG A 244 -18.28 2.54 0.83
C ARG A 244 -18.57 3.04 2.24
N THR A 245 -18.67 2.11 3.19
CA THR A 245 -18.96 2.41 4.60
C THR A 245 -17.71 2.50 5.47
N GLN A 246 -16.55 2.12 4.93
CA GLN A 246 -15.25 2.14 5.62
C GLN A 246 -14.12 2.34 4.62
N ASP A 247 -12.96 2.77 5.11
CA ASP A 247 -11.73 2.87 4.33
C ASP A 247 -11.30 1.47 3.88
N VAL A 248 -10.91 1.35 2.61
CA VAL A 248 -10.35 0.12 2.04
C VAL A 248 -8.93 0.40 1.58
N PHE A 249 -7.94 -0.16 2.27
CA PHE A 249 -6.56 -0.08 1.81
C PHE A 249 -6.36 -0.96 0.60
N VAL A 250 -5.64 -0.46 -0.39
CA VAL A 250 -5.44 -1.16 -1.66
C VAL A 250 -4.01 -0.99 -2.16
N TYR A 251 -3.54 -2.00 -2.89
CA TYR A 251 -2.39 -1.88 -3.77
C TYR A 251 -2.88 -1.89 -5.21
N ASP A 252 -2.27 -1.05 -6.03
CA ASP A 252 -2.53 -0.95 -7.44
C ASP A 252 -1.25 -1.23 -8.24
N ASN A 253 -1.38 -1.69 -9.47
CA ASN A 253 -0.24 -2.05 -10.34
C ASN A 253 0.80 -2.95 -9.64
N VAL A 254 0.37 -3.99 -8.92
CA VAL A 254 1.29 -4.87 -8.20
C VAL A 254 2.12 -5.68 -9.19
N ILE A 255 3.42 -5.73 -8.96
CA ILE A 255 4.41 -6.47 -9.73
C ILE A 255 5.20 -7.38 -8.79
N ALA A 256 5.39 -8.63 -9.19
CA ALA A 256 6.36 -9.54 -8.62
C ALA A 256 7.62 -9.52 -9.49
N ILE A 257 8.76 -9.19 -8.88
CA ILE A 257 10.07 -9.37 -9.49
C ILE A 257 10.51 -10.80 -9.22
N VAL A 258 10.83 -11.51 -10.30
CA VAL A 258 11.25 -12.92 -10.26
C VAL A 258 12.58 -13.09 -10.98
N GLU A 259 13.31 -14.14 -10.65
CA GLU A 259 14.51 -14.56 -11.37
C GLU A 259 14.33 -15.95 -11.99
N ASP A 260 14.93 -16.14 -13.15
CA ASP A 260 15.05 -17.44 -13.84
C ASP A 260 16.53 -17.65 -14.19
N GLY A 261 17.30 -18.15 -13.21
CA GLY A 261 18.76 -18.25 -13.31
C GLY A 261 19.46 -16.91 -13.13
N THR A 262 19.89 -16.27 -14.23
CA THR A 262 20.66 -15.01 -14.19
C THR A 262 19.86 -13.77 -14.58
N ASN A 263 18.62 -13.92 -15.05
CA ASN A 263 17.80 -12.80 -15.53
C ASN A 263 16.66 -12.48 -14.56
N HIS A 264 16.49 -11.20 -14.24
CA HIS A 264 15.32 -10.70 -13.54
C HIS A 264 14.19 -10.39 -14.53
N ARG A 265 12.96 -10.71 -14.15
CA ARG A 265 11.74 -10.43 -14.90
C ARG A 265 10.69 -9.83 -14.00
N GLN A 266 9.82 -9.00 -14.57
CA GLN A 266 8.65 -8.48 -13.89
C GLN A 266 7.43 -9.29 -14.32
N LEU A 267 6.70 -9.84 -13.35
CA LEU A 267 5.40 -10.44 -13.55
C LEU A 267 4.37 -9.49 -12.93
N VAL A 268 3.51 -8.92 -13.76
CA VAL A 268 2.40 -8.13 -13.23
C VAL A 268 1.45 -9.07 -12.51
N VAL A 269 1.05 -8.72 -11.29
CA VAL A 269 0.17 -9.50 -10.42
C VAL A 269 -1.26 -8.94 -10.42
N GLY A 270 -1.41 -7.63 -10.66
CA GLY A 270 -2.70 -6.94 -10.71
C GLY A 270 -2.95 -6.07 -9.48
N ALA A 271 -4.21 -5.76 -9.20
CA ALA A 271 -4.60 -4.95 -8.05
C ALA A 271 -5.04 -5.82 -6.86
N MET A 272 -4.81 -5.31 -5.64
CA MET A 272 -5.15 -5.98 -4.40
C MET A 272 -5.88 -5.06 -3.43
N LEU A 273 -6.75 -5.62 -2.60
CA LEU A 273 -7.32 -4.92 -1.45
C LEU A 273 -7.06 -5.65 -0.13
N GLU A 274 -7.12 -4.90 0.96
CA GLU A 274 -7.09 -5.45 2.31
C GLU A 274 -8.51 -5.86 2.74
N SER A 275 -8.66 -7.13 3.10
CA SER A 275 -9.87 -7.71 3.69
C SER A 275 -9.53 -8.30 5.06
N GLY A 276 -9.89 -7.58 6.13
CA GLY A 276 -9.56 -7.98 7.49
C GLY A 276 -8.06 -7.94 7.77
N LYS A 277 -7.40 -9.11 7.82
CA LYS A 277 -5.93 -9.23 7.98
C LYS A 277 -5.26 -9.88 6.76
N ALA A 278 -5.98 -9.95 5.64
CA ALA A 278 -5.56 -10.65 4.45
C ALA A 278 -5.63 -9.74 3.24
N TRP A 279 -4.55 -9.72 2.46
CA TRP A 279 -4.53 -9.10 1.14
C TRP A 279 -5.19 -10.03 0.11
N ARG A 280 -5.96 -9.46 -0.81
CA ARG A 280 -6.75 -10.19 -1.81
C ARG A 280 -6.57 -9.60 -3.20
N LEU A 281 -6.34 -10.44 -4.20
CA LEU A 281 -6.43 -10.05 -5.60
C LEU A 281 -7.87 -9.66 -5.96
N VAL A 282 -8.01 -8.61 -6.77
CA VAL A 282 -9.31 -8.17 -7.32
C VAL A 282 -9.29 -7.97 -8.83
N GLN A 283 -8.09 -8.06 -9.43
CA GLN A 283 -7.89 -7.89 -10.85
C GLN A 283 -6.83 -8.88 -11.35
N LEU A 284 -7.00 -9.25 -12.61
CA LEU A 284 -6.08 -10.00 -13.46
C LEU A 284 -4.68 -9.37 -13.62
N PRO A 285 -3.62 -10.19 -13.64
CA PRO A 285 -2.39 -9.93 -14.38
C PRO A 285 -2.65 -9.63 -15.87
N PRO A 286 -2.19 -8.50 -16.40
CA PRO A 286 -2.24 -8.18 -17.83
C PRO A 286 -1.51 -9.18 -18.73
N ALA A 287 -0.51 -9.88 -18.22
CA ALA A 287 0.17 -10.93 -18.99
C ALA A 287 -0.71 -12.17 -19.25
N LEU A 288 -1.80 -12.35 -18.50
CA LEU A 288 -2.77 -13.44 -18.67
C LEU A 288 -3.99 -13.01 -19.51
N GLN A 289 -4.00 -11.77 -19.97
CA GLN A 289 -5.02 -11.21 -20.86
C GLN A 289 -4.72 -11.63 -22.30
N THR A 290 -5.75 -11.92 -23.09
CA THR A 290 -5.55 -12.07 -24.54
C THR A 290 -5.25 -10.69 -25.15
N ALA A 291 -4.77 -10.61 -26.40
CA ALA A 291 -4.51 -9.31 -27.05
C ALA A 291 -5.75 -8.38 -27.01
N GLU A 292 -6.96 -8.96 -27.04
CA GLU A 292 -8.24 -8.26 -26.91
C GLU A 292 -8.51 -7.67 -25.50
N ASP A 293 -7.79 -8.11 -24.48
CA ASP A 293 -8.04 -7.78 -23.07
C ASP A 293 -6.96 -6.87 -22.46
N SER A 294 -5.95 -6.46 -23.24
CA SER A 294 -4.72 -5.78 -22.77
C SER A 294 -4.91 -4.31 -22.39
N VAL A 295 -5.71 -4.03 -21.37
CA VAL A 295 -5.79 -2.70 -20.74
C VAL A 295 -4.95 -2.70 -19.47
N ALA A 296 -3.67 -2.39 -19.60
CA ALA A 296 -2.81 -2.17 -18.45
C ALA A 296 -1.78 -1.07 -18.67
N ALA A 297 -2.26 0.17 -18.53
CA ALA A 297 -1.43 1.31 -18.11
C ALA A 297 -2.18 2.25 -17.14
N SER A 298 -3.41 1.91 -16.75
CA SER A 298 -4.27 2.67 -15.84
C SER A 298 -4.47 1.86 -14.55
N GLY A 299 -4.07 2.39 -13.38
CA GLY A 299 -4.24 1.68 -12.11
C GLY A 299 -5.70 1.32 -11.80
N TYR A 300 -6.00 0.10 -11.37
CA TYR A 300 -7.35 -0.36 -11.06
C TYR A 300 -8.15 0.50 -10.08
N PHE A 301 -7.50 1.06 -9.06
CA PHE A 301 -8.11 1.75 -7.94
C PHE A 301 -7.86 3.24 -7.95
N PHE A 302 -6.62 3.62 -8.27
CA PHE A 302 -6.15 4.99 -8.23
C PHE A 302 -5.93 5.53 -9.62
N ASN A 303 -6.82 5.13 -10.54
CA ASN A 303 -7.13 5.98 -11.65
C ASN A 303 -7.46 7.37 -11.10
N SER A 304 -6.45 8.24 -11.14
CA SER A 304 -6.69 9.65 -11.33
C SER A 304 -7.67 9.75 -12.52
N PRO A 305 -8.52 10.76 -12.60
CA PRO A 305 -9.22 11.06 -13.86
C PRO A 305 -8.23 11.14 -15.04
N VAL A 306 -6.95 11.38 -14.73
CA VAL A 306 -5.80 11.09 -15.58
C VAL A 306 -5.60 9.56 -15.71
N VAL A 307 -6.00 9.06 -16.88
CA VAL A 307 -5.93 7.65 -17.34
C VAL A 307 -7.06 6.76 -16.83
N ASN A 308 -8.30 7.06 -17.20
CA ASN A 308 -9.28 6.00 -17.42
C ASN A 308 -9.17 5.56 -18.90
N THR A 309 -8.35 4.56 -19.21
CA THR A 309 -8.54 3.73 -20.42
C THR A 309 -9.70 2.76 -20.19
N GLY A 310 -10.83 3.29 -19.69
CA GLY A 310 -12.01 2.52 -19.37
C GLY A 310 -12.55 1.89 -20.64
N GLY A 311 -12.50 0.56 -20.67
CA GLY A 311 -13.09 -0.25 -21.72
C GLY A 311 -14.49 0.24 -22.06
N VAL A 312 -14.73 0.36 -23.36
CA VAL A 312 -16.07 0.46 -23.91
C VAL A 312 -16.83 -0.75 -23.38
N GLY A 313 -17.86 -0.53 -22.56
CA GLY A 313 -18.81 -1.59 -22.22
C GLY A 313 -19.32 -2.19 -23.53
N ARG A 314 -19.08 -3.49 -23.77
CA ARG A 314 -19.52 -4.17 -25.00
C ARG A 314 -21.06 -4.14 -25.17
N ASP A 315 -21.82 -3.73 -24.15
CA ASP A 315 -23.26 -3.51 -24.26
C ASP A 315 -23.66 -2.17 -24.90
N SER A 316 -22.71 -1.25 -25.14
CA SER A 316 -22.95 -0.01 -25.90
C SER A 316 -22.41 -0.06 -27.35
N MET A 317 -21.75 -1.14 -27.79
CA MET A 317 -21.16 -1.25 -29.13
C MET A 317 -22.08 -1.93 -30.17
N LYS A 318 -23.29 -1.42 -30.33
CA LYS A 318 -24.03 -1.59 -31.59
C LYS A 318 -23.86 -0.32 -32.42
N GLY A 319 -22.88 -0.30 -33.34
CA GLY A 319 -22.79 0.75 -34.37
C GLY A 319 -21.43 1.43 -34.60
N VAL A 320 -20.31 0.91 -34.10
CA VAL A 320 -18.99 1.52 -34.33
C VAL A 320 -18.57 1.38 -35.80
N SER A 321 -18.24 2.50 -36.45
CA SER A 321 -17.84 2.51 -37.87
C SER A 321 -16.49 1.79 -38.11
N GLU A 322 -16.29 1.21 -39.30
CA GLU A 322 -15.02 0.57 -39.69
C GLU A 322 -13.81 1.51 -39.53
N ALA A 323 -14.02 2.82 -39.74
CA ALA A 323 -13.00 3.84 -39.55
C ALA A 323 -12.55 3.96 -38.08
N MET A 324 -13.48 3.85 -37.15
CA MET A 324 -13.20 3.92 -35.71
C MET A 324 -12.47 2.67 -35.23
N GLN A 325 -12.87 1.48 -35.70
CA GLN A 325 -12.16 0.23 -35.40
C GLN A 325 -10.70 0.28 -35.85
N LYS A 326 -10.44 0.83 -37.04
CA LYS A 326 -9.08 1.01 -37.56
C LYS A 326 -8.24 1.93 -36.66
N LEU A 327 -8.81 3.02 -36.17
CA LEU A 327 -8.10 3.96 -35.27
C LEU A 327 -7.78 3.33 -33.92
N LEU A 328 -8.66 2.50 -33.37
CA LEU A 328 -8.41 1.76 -32.13
C LEU A 328 -7.26 0.76 -32.28
N GLY A 329 -7.22 0.00 -33.38
CA GLY A 329 -6.09 -0.89 -33.67
C GLY A 329 -4.76 -0.15 -33.87
N GLN A 330 -4.79 1.07 -34.43
CA GLN A 330 -3.60 1.91 -34.52
C GLN A 330 -3.14 2.40 -33.14
N LEU A 331 -4.06 2.72 -32.23
CA LEU A 331 -3.73 3.12 -30.87
C LEU A 331 -3.11 1.97 -30.08
N GLU A 332 -3.65 0.76 -30.20
CA GLU A 332 -3.12 -0.45 -29.58
C GLU A 332 -1.69 -0.76 -30.07
N GLN A 333 -1.44 -0.71 -31.38
CA GLN A 333 -0.10 -0.88 -31.93
C GLN A 333 0.87 0.18 -31.42
N LEU A 334 0.39 1.42 -31.26
CA LEU A 334 1.21 2.51 -30.74
C LEU A 334 1.60 2.28 -29.27
N ASP A 335 0.71 1.71 -28.46
CA ASP A 335 1.00 1.36 -27.06
C ASP A 335 2.09 0.28 -26.97
N GLN A 336 2.08 -0.69 -27.89
CA GLN A 336 3.17 -1.66 -28.01
C GLN A 336 4.49 -0.99 -28.39
N ASP A 337 4.48 -0.06 -29.35
CA ASP A 337 5.67 0.69 -29.75
C ASP A 337 6.27 1.51 -28.58
N PHE A 338 5.42 2.08 -27.72
CA PHE A 338 5.86 2.78 -26.51
C PHE A 338 6.61 1.85 -25.54
N SER A 339 6.14 0.61 -25.35
CA SER A 339 6.79 -0.34 -24.45
C SER A 339 8.22 -0.73 -24.88
N GLN A 340 8.55 -0.53 -26.16
CA GLN A 340 9.85 -0.84 -26.75
C GLN A 340 10.72 0.41 -26.95
N ALA A 341 10.19 1.60 -26.69
CA ALA A 341 10.89 2.85 -26.93
C ALA A 341 11.95 3.12 -25.85
N THR A 342 13.22 3.23 -26.28
CA THR A 342 14.36 3.47 -25.38
C THR A 342 15.03 4.84 -25.58
N THR A 343 14.58 5.62 -26.57
CA THR A 343 15.18 6.93 -26.91
C THR A 343 14.15 8.05 -26.84
N SER A 344 14.55 9.23 -26.35
CA SER A 344 13.67 10.40 -26.24
C SER A 344 13.10 10.84 -27.59
N ALA A 345 13.89 10.77 -28.67
CA ALA A 345 13.42 11.10 -30.02
C ALA A 345 12.27 10.20 -30.48
N ARG A 346 12.35 8.89 -30.17
CA ARG A 346 11.28 7.94 -30.49
C ARG A 346 10.04 8.19 -29.63
N ILE A 347 10.21 8.45 -28.33
CA ILE A 347 9.10 8.76 -27.42
C ILE A 347 8.33 10.02 -27.91
N ILE A 348 9.05 11.07 -28.31
CA ILE A 348 8.45 12.29 -28.89
C ILE A 348 7.67 11.98 -30.17
N GLU A 349 8.23 11.18 -31.08
CA GLU A 349 7.54 10.74 -32.30
C GLU A 349 6.25 9.97 -31.99
N LEU A 350 6.28 9.07 -31.01
CA LEU A 350 5.13 8.28 -30.60
C LEU A 350 4.05 9.14 -29.95
N ASN A 351 4.41 10.11 -29.11
CA ASN A 351 3.46 11.08 -28.53
C ASN A 351 2.76 11.92 -29.61
N ARG A 352 3.47 12.33 -30.67
CA ARG A 352 2.85 13.00 -31.83
C ARG A 352 1.80 12.11 -32.49
N LYS A 353 2.14 10.86 -32.78
CA LYS A 353 1.22 9.89 -33.40
C LYS A 353 0.00 9.62 -32.50
N ARG A 354 0.21 9.50 -31.19
CA ARG A 354 -0.88 9.30 -30.22
C ARG A 354 -1.87 10.46 -30.28
N ALA A 355 -1.37 11.69 -30.29
CA ALA A 355 -2.21 12.87 -30.40
C ALA A 355 -3.00 12.93 -31.72
N ASP A 356 -2.39 12.53 -32.85
CA ASP A 356 -3.08 12.47 -34.15
C ASP A 356 -4.21 11.43 -34.16
N ILE A 357 -3.95 10.23 -33.61
CA ILE A 357 -4.95 9.16 -33.50
C ILE A 357 -6.09 9.60 -32.58
N LEU A 358 -5.78 10.12 -31.39
CA LEU A 358 -6.79 10.60 -30.44
C LEU A 358 -7.61 11.77 -31.00
N THR A 359 -6.99 12.68 -31.75
CA THR A 359 -7.73 13.74 -32.48
C THR A 359 -8.71 13.14 -33.49
N SER A 360 -8.28 12.10 -34.21
CA SER A 360 -9.11 11.41 -35.19
C SER A 360 -10.27 10.68 -34.52
N LEU A 361 -10.03 10.02 -33.38
CA LEU A 361 -11.06 9.38 -32.56
C LEU A 361 -12.10 10.41 -32.09
N ILE A 362 -11.68 11.55 -31.52
CA ILE A 362 -12.57 12.65 -31.11
C ILE A 362 -13.45 13.15 -32.26
N ASN A 363 -12.88 13.28 -33.46
CA ASN A 363 -13.61 13.77 -34.64
C ASN A 363 -14.53 12.71 -35.26
N ALA A 364 -14.19 11.43 -35.13
CA ALA A 364 -14.99 10.31 -35.62
C ALA A 364 -16.14 9.93 -34.66
N SER A 365 -16.01 10.22 -33.37
CA SER A 365 -17.07 9.98 -32.39
C SER A 365 -18.34 10.74 -32.76
N VAL A 366 -19.45 10.00 -32.85
CA VAL A 366 -20.79 10.55 -33.09
C VAL A 366 -21.47 10.81 -31.75
N ASP A 367 -21.30 9.89 -30.80
CA ASP A 367 -21.81 9.97 -29.44
C ASP A 367 -21.05 11.01 -28.59
N SER A 368 -21.76 11.71 -27.71
CA SER A 368 -21.16 12.75 -26.86
C SER A 368 -20.30 12.20 -25.74
N ASP A 369 -20.66 11.06 -25.18
CA ASP A 369 -19.97 10.46 -24.04
C ASP A 369 -18.68 9.78 -24.50
N GLU A 370 -18.74 9.06 -25.62
CA GLU A 370 -17.56 8.55 -26.33
C GLU A 370 -16.58 9.67 -26.67
N ARG A 371 -17.08 10.79 -27.23
CA ARG A 371 -16.25 11.95 -27.55
C ARG A 371 -15.60 12.55 -26.30
N SER A 372 -16.36 12.65 -25.20
CA SER A 372 -15.85 13.14 -23.91
C SER A 372 -14.69 12.26 -23.40
N GLN A 373 -14.81 10.93 -23.50
CA GLN A 373 -13.75 10.00 -23.10
C GLN A 373 -12.46 10.24 -23.89
N TRP A 374 -12.53 10.30 -25.22
CA TRP A 374 -11.36 10.56 -26.06
C TRP A 374 -10.76 11.95 -25.83
N LEU A 375 -11.60 12.97 -25.59
CA LEU A 375 -11.15 14.31 -25.23
C LEU A 375 -10.32 14.33 -23.94
N ARG A 376 -10.79 13.62 -22.91
CA ARG A 376 -10.08 13.52 -21.63
C ARG A 376 -8.77 12.77 -21.80
N GLN A 377 -8.81 11.61 -22.47
CA GLN A 377 -7.60 10.83 -22.74
C GLN A 377 -6.57 11.63 -23.55
N PHE A 378 -6.99 12.36 -24.60
CA PHE A 378 -6.09 13.28 -25.29
C PHE A 378 -5.52 14.32 -24.34
N SER A 379 -6.38 14.98 -23.56
CA SER A 379 -5.95 16.12 -22.74
C SER A 379 -4.94 15.70 -21.67
N ASP A 380 -5.16 14.54 -21.06
CA ASP A 380 -4.28 13.97 -20.05
C ASP A 380 -2.95 13.50 -20.62
N THR A 381 -2.99 12.70 -21.70
CA THR A 381 -1.77 12.16 -22.31
C THR A 381 -0.87 13.26 -22.86
N VAL A 382 -1.46 14.25 -23.53
CA VAL A 382 -0.71 15.38 -24.09
C VAL A 382 -0.17 16.28 -22.97
N SER A 383 -0.98 16.61 -21.96
CA SER A 383 -0.53 17.45 -20.85
C SER A 383 0.61 16.80 -20.04
N ALA A 384 0.53 15.49 -19.80
CA ALA A 384 1.60 14.75 -19.13
C ALA A 384 2.89 14.71 -19.94
N ALA A 385 2.79 14.40 -21.25
CA ALA A 385 3.96 14.35 -22.14
C ALA A 385 4.63 15.73 -22.30
N VAL A 386 3.88 16.83 -22.24
CA VAL A 386 4.45 18.18 -22.19
C VAL A 386 5.26 18.37 -20.90
N GLN A 387 4.71 18.00 -19.74
CA GLN A 387 5.35 18.19 -18.44
C GLN A 387 6.62 17.35 -18.28
N SER A 388 6.70 16.18 -18.91
CA SER A 388 7.91 15.36 -18.96
C SER A 388 8.93 15.82 -20.01
N GLY A 389 8.60 16.83 -20.83
CA GLY A 389 9.45 17.29 -21.94
C GLY A 389 9.45 16.35 -23.15
N GLU A 390 8.55 15.37 -23.18
CA GLU A 390 8.45 14.33 -24.20
C GLU A 390 7.46 14.66 -25.32
N PHE A 391 6.84 15.84 -25.28
CA PHE A 391 6.02 16.34 -26.38
C PHE A 391 5.95 17.88 -26.44
N PRO A 392 7.00 18.55 -26.95
CA PRO A 392 7.08 20.02 -26.97
C PRO A 392 5.92 20.72 -27.68
N GLU A 393 5.35 20.09 -28.72
CA GLU A 393 4.22 20.66 -29.48
C GLU A 393 2.85 20.42 -28.82
N GLY A 394 2.81 19.70 -27.69
CA GLY A 394 1.57 19.31 -27.03
C GLY A 394 0.73 20.49 -26.54
N VAL A 395 1.36 21.62 -26.18
CA VAL A 395 0.64 22.85 -25.80
C VAL A 395 -0.21 23.35 -26.97
N GLN A 396 0.34 23.44 -28.19
CA GLN A 396 -0.42 23.90 -29.36
C GLN A 396 -1.56 22.93 -29.71
N ARG A 397 -1.35 21.63 -29.47
CA ARG A 397 -2.37 20.60 -29.67
C ARG A 397 -3.56 20.78 -28.72
N LEU A 398 -3.31 21.09 -27.45
CA LEU A 398 -4.36 21.41 -26.47
C LEU A 398 -5.06 22.74 -26.79
N GLU A 399 -4.33 23.76 -27.24
CA GLU A 399 -4.90 25.04 -27.69
C GLU A 399 -5.87 24.86 -28.86
N ALA A 400 -5.53 24.00 -29.82
CA ALA A 400 -6.40 23.68 -30.95
C ALA A 400 -7.73 23.03 -30.51
N LEU A 401 -7.71 22.15 -29.50
CA LEU A 401 -8.92 21.58 -28.92
C LEU A 401 -9.76 22.63 -28.19
N VAL A 402 -9.14 23.51 -27.39
CA VAL A 402 -9.85 24.60 -26.73
C VAL A 402 -10.48 25.55 -27.75
N SER A 403 -9.80 25.83 -28.87
CA SER A 403 -10.29 26.72 -29.92
C SER A 403 -11.44 26.12 -30.72
N SER A 404 -11.48 24.79 -30.88
CA SER A 404 -12.54 24.05 -31.59
C SER A 404 -13.70 23.61 -30.67
N SER A 405 -13.76 24.16 -29.45
CA SER A 405 -14.53 23.61 -28.34
C SER A 405 -16.03 23.86 -28.33
N VAL A 406 -16.57 24.60 -29.32
CA VAL A 406 -18.00 24.95 -29.42
C VAL A 406 -18.90 23.72 -29.47
N LYS A 407 -18.36 22.57 -29.90
CA LYS A 407 -19.05 21.27 -29.99
C LYS A 407 -18.96 20.40 -28.72
N TYR A 408 -18.28 20.85 -27.66
CA TYR A 408 -18.05 20.07 -26.43
C TYR A 408 -18.92 20.56 -25.27
N SER A 409 -19.19 19.68 -24.31
CA SER A 409 -19.92 20.04 -23.09
C SER A 409 -19.13 21.09 -22.28
N GLN A 410 -19.81 21.86 -21.42
CA GLN A 410 -19.12 22.84 -20.58
C GLN A 410 -18.06 22.19 -19.68
N ASP A 411 -18.31 20.97 -19.22
CA ASP A 411 -17.40 20.22 -18.38
C ASP A 411 -16.15 19.77 -19.14
N ASP A 412 -16.30 19.25 -20.36
CA ASP A 412 -15.16 18.88 -21.20
C ASP A 412 -14.31 20.10 -21.59
N ARG A 413 -14.96 21.24 -21.89
CA ARG A 413 -14.24 22.50 -22.14
C ARG A 413 -13.41 22.91 -20.94
N ALA A 414 -13.97 22.80 -19.73
CA ALA A 414 -13.24 23.08 -18.50
C ALA A 414 -12.05 22.14 -18.33
N TYR A 415 -12.27 20.84 -18.53
CA TYR A 415 -11.24 19.80 -18.39
C TYR A 415 -10.04 20.06 -19.32
N VAL A 416 -10.30 20.23 -20.62
CA VAL A 416 -9.24 20.50 -21.60
C VAL A 416 -8.54 21.83 -21.29
N ARG A 417 -9.31 22.86 -20.90
CA ARG A 417 -8.73 24.17 -20.56
C ARG A 417 -7.78 24.06 -19.37
N PHE A 418 -8.16 23.36 -18.31
CA PHE A 418 -7.29 23.23 -17.13
C PHE A 418 -5.99 22.47 -17.47
N ARG A 419 -6.07 21.37 -18.24
CA ARG A 419 -4.89 20.63 -18.71
C ARG A 419 -3.97 21.46 -19.61
N LEU A 420 -4.54 22.33 -20.45
CA LEU A 420 -3.78 23.31 -21.23
C LEU A 420 -3.04 24.29 -20.33
N LEU A 421 -3.71 24.86 -19.32
CA LEU A 421 -3.08 25.80 -18.42
C LEU A 421 -1.88 25.16 -17.71
N THR A 422 -2.04 23.94 -17.16
CA THR A 422 -0.96 23.22 -16.46
C THR A 422 0.22 22.91 -17.38
N ALA A 423 -0.05 22.41 -18.60
CA ALA A 423 0.98 22.13 -19.60
C ALA A 423 1.75 23.39 -20.03
N GLY A 424 1.01 24.49 -20.25
CA GLY A 424 1.58 25.79 -20.61
C GLY A 424 2.46 26.38 -19.51
N TYR A 425 2.01 26.29 -18.25
CA TYR A 425 2.80 26.73 -17.09
C TYR A 425 4.11 25.94 -16.97
N SER A 426 4.06 24.61 -17.05
CA SER A 426 5.27 23.77 -17.00
C SER A 426 6.25 24.09 -18.14
N THR A 427 5.75 24.30 -19.36
CA THR A 427 6.59 24.67 -20.51
C THR A 427 7.25 26.03 -20.30
N ALA A 428 6.50 27.01 -19.77
CA ALA A 428 7.01 28.34 -19.51
C ALA A 428 8.09 28.34 -18.41
N LEU A 429 7.93 27.53 -17.35
CA LEU A 429 8.94 27.36 -16.31
C LEU A 429 10.24 26.72 -16.82
N SER A 430 10.14 25.79 -17.77
CA SER A 430 11.28 25.08 -18.33
C SER A 430 12.03 25.87 -19.43
N ALA A 431 11.59 27.07 -19.77
CA ALA A 431 12.22 27.88 -20.80
C ALA A 431 13.64 28.35 -20.34
N PRO A 432 14.67 28.33 -21.20
CA PRO A 432 16.05 28.63 -20.81
C PRO A 432 16.28 30.00 -20.15
N ASN A 433 15.41 30.98 -20.42
CA ASN A 433 15.45 32.33 -19.86
C ASN A 433 14.09 32.72 -19.28
N ALA A 434 13.41 31.78 -18.62
CA ALA A 434 12.11 32.02 -18.00
C ALA A 434 12.18 33.17 -16.99
N ASP A 435 11.34 34.17 -17.18
CA ASP A 435 11.07 35.20 -16.17
C ASP A 435 10.06 34.62 -15.18
N PHE A 436 10.56 33.97 -14.12
CA PHE A 436 9.73 33.21 -13.18
C PHE A 436 8.59 34.04 -12.58
N ASP A 437 8.82 35.32 -12.31
CA ASP A 437 7.81 36.22 -11.76
C ASP A 437 6.67 36.45 -12.77
N LYS A 438 7.00 36.72 -14.04
CA LYS A 438 5.97 36.87 -15.09
C LYS A 438 5.25 35.56 -15.41
N VAL A 439 5.97 34.45 -15.38
CA VAL A 439 5.36 33.12 -15.58
C VAL A 439 4.37 32.81 -14.46
N GLN A 440 4.75 33.07 -13.21
CA GLN A 440 3.89 32.94 -12.05
C GLN A 440 2.67 33.88 -12.13
N GLU A 441 2.87 35.17 -12.43
CA GLU A 441 1.80 36.16 -12.55
C GLU A 441 0.76 35.74 -13.60
N LYS A 442 1.23 35.28 -14.77
CA LYS A 442 0.36 34.78 -15.84
C LYS A 442 -0.40 33.53 -15.39
N TRP A 443 0.27 32.58 -14.74
CA TRP A 443 -0.35 31.35 -14.23
C TRP A 443 -1.49 31.66 -13.26
N LEU A 444 -1.27 32.52 -12.27
CA LEU A 444 -2.29 32.91 -11.30
C LEU A 444 -3.46 33.65 -11.97
N THR A 445 -3.16 34.52 -12.94
CA THR A 445 -4.20 35.20 -13.73
C THR A 445 -5.06 34.20 -14.50
N ASP A 446 -4.43 33.23 -15.16
CA ASP A 446 -5.11 32.19 -15.92
C ASP A 446 -5.96 31.27 -15.03
N LEU A 447 -5.46 30.88 -13.85
CA LEU A 447 -6.21 30.10 -12.86
C LEU A 447 -7.44 30.85 -12.35
N SER A 448 -7.29 32.13 -12.01
CA SER A 448 -8.42 32.97 -11.61
C SER A 448 -9.45 33.10 -12.73
N GLY A 449 -8.99 33.32 -13.97
CA GLY A 449 -9.84 33.32 -15.16
C GLY A 449 -10.59 32.00 -15.34
N PHE A 450 -9.91 30.87 -15.13
CA PHE A 450 -10.50 29.54 -15.21
C PHE A 450 -11.61 29.33 -14.17
N VAL A 451 -11.37 29.66 -12.91
CA VAL A 451 -12.38 29.51 -11.83
C VAL A 451 -13.61 30.37 -12.11
N ASN A 452 -13.42 31.59 -12.63
CA ASN A 452 -14.50 32.49 -13.00
C ASN A 452 -15.31 31.96 -14.19
N GLN A 453 -14.65 31.37 -15.17
CA GLN A 453 -15.29 30.84 -16.38
C GLN A 453 -15.97 29.49 -16.14
N PHE A 454 -15.38 28.64 -15.30
CA PHE A 454 -15.82 27.26 -15.04
C PHE A 454 -16.02 27.00 -13.54
N PRO A 455 -16.90 27.74 -12.86
CA PRO A 455 -17.09 27.64 -11.40
C PRO A 455 -17.64 26.30 -10.93
N LYS A 456 -18.14 25.44 -11.83
CA LYS A 456 -18.67 24.11 -11.50
C LYS A 456 -17.73 22.97 -11.91
N SER A 457 -16.55 23.28 -12.46
CA SER A 457 -15.58 22.27 -12.87
C SER A 457 -15.04 21.52 -11.66
N ALA A 458 -14.78 20.23 -11.84
CA ALA A 458 -14.07 19.41 -10.85
C ALA A 458 -12.64 19.89 -10.58
N ASP A 459 -12.01 20.61 -11.51
CA ASP A 459 -10.65 21.17 -11.36
C ASP A 459 -10.64 22.58 -10.72
N ALA A 460 -11.80 23.22 -10.56
CA ALA A 460 -11.91 24.53 -9.91
C ALA A 460 -11.35 24.59 -8.46
N PRO A 461 -11.60 23.60 -7.57
CA PRO A 461 -10.99 23.58 -6.25
C PRO A 461 -9.46 23.49 -6.28
N GLU A 462 -8.87 22.77 -7.24
CA GLU A 462 -7.41 22.72 -7.40
C GLU A 462 -6.86 24.07 -7.85
N ALA A 463 -7.50 24.73 -8.82
CA ALA A 463 -7.13 26.08 -9.25
C ALA A 463 -7.16 27.09 -8.08
N LEU A 464 -8.24 27.08 -7.29
CA LEU A 464 -8.34 27.88 -6.06
C LEU A 464 -7.27 27.53 -5.04
N PHE A 465 -6.91 26.24 -4.93
CA PHE A 465 -5.91 25.79 -3.97
C PHE A 465 -4.53 26.33 -4.33
N GLN A 466 -4.16 26.29 -5.61
CA GLN A 466 -2.91 26.86 -6.13
C GLN A 466 -2.87 28.39 -5.96
N LEU A 467 -3.99 29.08 -6.17
CA LEU A 467 -4.12 30.52 -5.87
C LEU A 467 -3.89 30.82 -4.38
N GLY A 468 -4.49 30.02 -3.49
CA GLY A 468 -4.29 30.13 -2.04
C GLY A 468 -2.83 29.92 -1.63
N ILE A 469 -2.17 28.89 -2.19
CA ILE A 469 -0.75 28.62 -1.95
C ILE A 469 0.11 29.82 -2.37
N ALA A 470 -0.13 30.37 -3.56
CA ALA A 470 0.65 31.49 -4.06
C ALA A 470 0.52 32.74 -3.18
N GLU A 471 -0.68 33.06 -2.71
CA GLU A 471 -0.90 34.16 -1.78
C GLU A 471 -0.23 33.91 -0.42
N GLU A 472 -0.19 32.66 0.04
CA GLU A 472 0.54 32.30 1.25
C GLU A 472 2.05 32.56 1.11
N PHE A 473 2.65 32.10 0.00
CA PHE A 473 4.07 32.35 -0.30
C PHE A 473 4.38 33.84 -0.52
N ALA A 474 3.42 34.61 -1.03
CA ALA A 474 3.52 36.07 -1.13
C ALA A 474 3.35 36.79 0.21
N GLY A 475 3.03 36.09 1.30
CA GLY A 475 2.80 36.67 2.63
C GLY A 475 1.40 37.28 2.82
N ASN A 476 0.52 37.14 1.83
CA ASN A 476 -0.85 37.67 1.83
C ASN A 476 -1.82 36.70 2.51
N SER A 477 -1.58 36.36 3.77
CA SER A 477 -2.35 35.32 4.48
C SER A 477 -3.86 35.57 4.50
N ALA A 478 -4.29 36.84 4.56
CA ALA A 478 -5.71 37.18 4.53
C ALA A 478 -6.37 36.83 3.18
N GLN A 479 -5.64 36.93 2.07
CA GLN A 479 -6.15 36.56 0.75
C GLN A 479 -6.09 35.04 0.54
N ALA A 480 -5.03 34.38 0.99
CA ALA A 480 -4.92 32.92 1.00
C ALA A 480 -6.10 32.27 1.75
N VAL A 481 -6.43 32.78 2.94
CA VAL A 481 -7.58 32.31 3.74
C VAL A 481 -8.91 32.43 2.97
N LYS A 482 -9.10 33.48 2.14
CA LYS A 482 -10.32 33.60 1.33
C LYS A 482 -10.42 32.49 0.29
N TYR A 483 -9.33 32.20 -0.43
CA TYR A 483 -9.32 31.10 -1.41
C TYR A 483 -9.59 29.75 -0.73
N TYR A 484 -8.93 29.47 0.41
CA TYR A 484 -9.19 28.24 1.15
C TYR A 484 -10.62 28.15 1.70
N ALA A 485 -11.16 29.24 2.25
CA ALA A 485 -12.54 29.29 2.70
C ALA A 485 -13.53 29.05 1.55
N GLU A 486 -13.23 29.61 0.37
CA GLU A 486 -14.02 29.42 -0.83
C GLU A 486 -14.05 27.95 -1.28
N ILE A 487 -12.92 27.24 -1.21
CA ILE A 487 -12.86 25.79 -1.49
C ILE A 487 -13.78 25.03 -0.55
N VAL A 488 -13.67 25.28 0.76
CA VAL A 488 -14.45 24.59 1.79
C VAL A 488 -15.96 24.87 1.63
N GLN A 489 -16.32 26.11 1.27
CA GLN A 489 -17.71 26.52 1.13
C GLN A 489 -18.36 25.99 -0.16
N ARG A 490 -17.65 26.10 -1.29
CA ARG A 490 -18.20 25.81 -2.62
C ARG A 490 -17.95 24.38 -3.08
N TYR A 491 -16.91 23.73 -2.58
CA TYR A 491 -16.45 22.41 -3.00
C TYR A 491 -16.13 21.49 -1.81
N PRO A 492 -17.05 21.29 -0.86
CA PRO A 492 -16.80 20.53 0.36
C PRO A 492 -16.42 19.06 0.11
N GLU A 493 -16.86 18.49 -1.02
CA GLU A 493 -16.57 17.11 -1.42
C GLU A 493 -15.28 16.96 -2.24
N SER A 494 -14.55 18.04 -2.50
CA SER A 494 -13.29 17.98 -3.25
C SER A 494 -12.15 17.39 -2.43
N SER A 495 -11.19 16.75 -3.09
CA SER A 495 -9.95 16.27 -2.45
C SER A 495 -9.17 17.38 -1.75
N ASN A 496 -9.30 18.62 -2.22
CA ASN A 496 -8.62 19.79 -1.65
C ASN A 496 -9.31 20.34 -0.40
N ALA A 497 -10.58 20.03 -0.13
CA ALA A 497 -11.37 20.65 0.92
C ALA A 497 -10.77 20.46 2.32
N ALA A 498 -10.35 19.23 2.65
CA ALA A 498 -9.77 18.92 3.95
C ALA A 498 -8.45 19.69 4.18
N LYS A 499 -7.59 19.72 3.15
CA LYS A 499 -6.30 20.42 3.21
C LYS A 499 -6.48 21.95 3.23
N ALA A 500 -7.42 22.48 2.46
CA ALA A 500 -7.79 23.90 2.48
C ALA A 500 -8.31 24.35 3.85
N GLU A 501 -9.21 23.57 4.47
CA GLU A 501 -9.70 23.86 5.82
C GLU A 501 -8.57 23.82 6.86
N GLY A 502 -7.63 22.89 6.71
CA GLY A 502 -6.40 22.85 7.50
C GLY A 502 -5.52 24.08 7.32
N ALA A 503 -5.31 24.52 6.08
CA ALA A 503 -4.45 25.67 5.75
C ALA A 503 -5.05 26.97 6.30
N LYS A 504 -6.37 27.15 6.12
CA LYS A 504 -7.14 28.22 6.75
C LYS A 504 -6.97 28.22 8.27
N ARG A 505 -7.18 27.07 8.92
CA ARG A 505 -6.99 26.92 10.38
C ARG A 505 -5.59 27.32 10.81
N ARG A 506 -4.56 26.89 10.09
CA ARG A 506 -3.15 27.20 10.36
C ARG A 506 -2.88 28.70 10.25
N LEU A 507 -3.32 29.35 9.16
CA LEU A 507 -3.11 30.78 8.95
C LEU A 507 -3.84 31.66 9.98
N GLU A 508 -4.94 31.18 10.53
CA GLU A 508 -5.70 31.85 11.61
C GLU A 508 -5.23 31.47 13.03
N LEU A 509 -4.20 30.63 13.17
CA LEU A 509 -3.87 30.00 14.44
C LEU A 509 -3.14 30.94 15.42
N LYS A 510 -2.60 32.07 14.95
CA LYS A 510 -1.87 33.03 15.78
C LYS A 510 -2.71 33.48 16.98
N GLY A 511 -2.14 33.37 18.18
CA GLY A 511 -2.78 33.69 19.46
C GLY A 511 -3.77 32.63 19.98
N ARG A 512 -4.00 31.55 19.24
CA ARG A 512 -4.87 30.43 19.64
C ARG A 512 -4.04 29.22 20.11
N PRO A 513 -4.59 28.34 20.95
CA PRO A 513 -3.90 27.14 21.39
C PRO A 513 -3.59 26.16 20.24
N LEU A 514 -2.40 25.56 20.24
CA LEU A 514 -2.09 24.42 19.36
C LEU A 514 -2.53 23.11 20.04
N ALA A 515 -3.75 22.66 19.75
CA ALA A 515 -4.26 21.37 20.23
C ALA A 515 -4.12 20.30 19.14
N MET A 516 -3.21 19.35 19.37
CA MET A 516 -2.98 18.22 18.47
C MET A 516 -2.77 16.95 19.29
N VAL A 517 -3.52 15.91 18.93
CA VAL A 517 -3.40 14.57 19.51
C VAL A 517 -3.06 13.60 18.39
N ALA A 518 -1.94 12.89 18.55
CA ALA A 518 -1.38 12.06 17.48
C ALA A 518 -0.64 10.84 18.03
N LYS A 519 -0.26 9.92 17.13
CA LYS A 519 0.64 8.81 17.46
C LYS A 519 2.09 9.23 17.26
N THR A 520 2.94 8.89 18.21
CA THR A 520 4.41 8.96 18.04
C THR A 520 4.89 7.86 17.10
N LEU A 521 6.13 7.93 16.61
CA LEU A 521 6.78 6.81 15.89
C LEU A 521 6.73 5.49 16.67
N GLY A 522 6.85 5.52 18.00
CA GLY A 522 6.68 4.35 18.88
C GLY A 522 5.23 3.96 19.20
N ASN A 523 4.25 4.44 18.42
CA ASN A 523 2.81 4.18 18.55
C ASN A 523 2.14 4.59 19.89
N LYS A 524 2.78 5.47 20.66
CA LYS A 524 2.20 6.08 21.87
C LYS A 524 1.32 7.26 21.49
N THR A 525 0.21 7.46 22.21
CA THR A 525 -0.59 8.68 22.06
C THR A 525 0.16 9.86 22.69
N PHE A 526 0.24 10.96 21.96
CA PHE A 526 0.87 12.21 22.39
C PHE A 526 -0.11 13.37 22.20
N ASP A 527 -0.10 14.31 23.14
CA ASP A 527 -0.92 15.52 23.13
C ASP A 527 0.00 16.74 23.29
N THR A 528 -0.03 17.67 22.34
CA THR A 528 0.81 18.88 22.37
C THR A 528 0.56 19.74 23.61
N ARG A 529 -0.62 19.67 24.23
CA ARG A 529 -0.94 20.40 25.48
C ARG A 529 -0.12 19.91 26.67
N SER A 530 0.41 18.68 26.62
CA SER A 530 1.35 18.18 27.63
C SER A 530 2.69 18.95 27.68
N LEU A 531 2.92 19.85 26.71
CA LEU A 531 4.11 20.68 26.63
C LEU A 531 3.90 22.11 27.16
N GLU A 532 2.70 22.45 27.65
CA GLU A 532 2.45 23.75 28.31
C GLU A 532 3.48 24.04 29.41
N GLY A 533 3.83 25.33 29.56
CA GLY A 533 4.94 25.79 30.40
C GLY A 533 6.30 25.83 29.69
N ARG A 534 6.38 25.39 28.43
CA ARG A 534 7.61 25.47 27.59
C ARG A 534 7.32 26.16 26.27
N VAL A 535 8.34 26.75 25.68
CA VAL A 535 8.28 27.17 24.27
C VAL A 535 8.31 25.92 23.40
N VAL A 536 7.34 25.73 22.51
CA VAL A 536 7.27 24.53 21.65
C VAL A 536 7.59 24.91 20.22
N VAL A 537 8.49 24.16 19.58
CA VAL A 537 8.73 24.22 18.14
C VAL A 537 8.20 22.94 17.52
N VAL A 538 7.15 23.07 16.72
CA VAL A 538 6.63 21.99 15.89
C VAL A 538 7.24 22.08 14.51
N HIS A 539 7.88 21.01 14.05
CA HIS A 539 8.61 20.94 12.78
C HIS A 539 8.02 19.83 11.90
N TYR A 540 7.36 20.21 10.82
CA TYR A 540 6.95 19.28 9.77
C TYR A 540 8.14 18.98 8.86
N TRP A 541 8.45 17.70 8.67
CA TRP A 541 9.66 17.26 7.98
C TRP A 541 9.44 15.95 7.22
N ALA A 542 10.30 15.69 6.23
CA ALA A 542 10.35 14.43 5.51
C ALA A 542 11.80 14.01 5.26
N SER A 543 12.06 12.71 5.16
CA SER A 543 13.40 12.16 4.92
C SER A 543 13.97 12.56 3.55
N TRP A 544 13.09 12.70 2.55
CA TRP A 544 13.44 13.11 1.19
C TRP A 544 13.67 14.62 1.03
N SER A 545 13.43 15.43 2.07
CA SER A 545 13.63 16.89 2.05
C SER A 545 14.95 17.26 2.71
N GLU A 546 15.99 17.52 1.92
CA GLU A 546 17.30 17.95 2.43
C GLU A 546 17.22 19.19 3.35
N PRO A 547 16.43 20.25 3.04
CA PRO A 547 16.27 21.37 3.97
C PRO A 547 15.67 20.95 5.32
N SER A 548 14.72 20.01 5.32
CA SER A 548 14.15 19.49 6.56
C SER A 548 15.19 18.77 7.42
N VAL A 549 16.07 17.97 6.80
CA VAL A 549 17.14 17.28 7.52
C VAL A 549 18.16 18.28 8.09
N LYS A 550 18.46 19.37 7.36
CA LYS A 550 19.31 20.46 7.87
C LYS A 550 18.69 21.16 9.09
N ASP A 551 17.39 21.46 9.03
CA ASP A 551 16.67 22.07 10.16
C ASP A 551 16.73 21.18 11.40
N MET A 552 16.64 19.86 11.26
CA MET A 552 16.72 18.93 12.39
C MET A 552 18.06 19.02 13.15
N SER A 553 19.19 19.19 12.46
CA SER A 553 20.48 19.39 13.12
C SER A 553 20.51 20.70 13.90
N MET A 554 19.98 21.78 13.32
CA MET A 554 19.88 23.08 13.98
C MET A 554 18.95 23.02 15.21
N LEU A 555 17.81 22.31 15.11
CA LEU A 555 16.89 22.12 16.22
C LEU A 555 17.55 21.35 17.38
N ARG A 556 18.36 20.33 17.10
CA ARG A 556 19.15 19.61 18.12
C ARG A 556 20.06 20.57 18.90
N ASP A 557 20.74 21.48 18.21
CA ASP A 557 21.62 22.46 18.84
C ASP A 557 20.84 23.45 19.73
N LEU A 558 19.64 23.85 19.29
CA LEU A 558 18.73 24.67 20.10
C LEU A 558 18.25 23.93 21.35
N GLN A 559 17.92 22.64 21.24
CA GLN A 559 17.52 21.83 22.39
C GLN A 559 18.66 21.72 23.42
N LEU A 560 19.90 21.56 22.97
CA LEU A 560 21.07 21.55 23.85
C LEU A 560 21.29 22.91 24.54
N ARG A 561 21.08 24.01 23.82
CA ARG A 561 21.24 25.38 24.35
C ARG A 561 20.18 25.75 25.37
N TYR A 562 18.91 25.46 25.09
CA TYR A 562 17.79 25.94 25.92
C TYR A 562 17.31 24.90 26.93
N GLY A 563 17.71 23.63 26.79
CA GLY A 563 17.33 22.54 27.67
C GLY A 563 15.82 22.38 27.76
N ASN A 564 15.30 22.18 28.98
CA ASN A 564 13.87 21.96 29.21
C ASN A 564 12.98 23.19 28.94
N ARG A 565 13.54 24.37 28.66
CA ARG A 565 12.74 25.57 28.35
C ARG A 565 12.14 25.53 26.94
N VAL A 566 12.72 24.74 26.05
CA VAL A 566 12.24 24.52 24.67
C VAL A 566 11.91 23.05 24.47
N ALA A 567 10.72 22.76 23.97
CA ALA A 567 10.30 21.44 23.55
C ALA A 567 10.23 21.37 22.03
N LEU A 568 10.76 20.29 21.44
CA LEU A 568 10.68 20.03 20.01
C LEU A 568 9.65 18.93 19.73
N VAL A 569 8.87 19.09 18.68
CA VAL A 569 7.96 18.07 18.17
C VAL A 569 8.16 17.97 16.65
N GLY A 570 8.71 16.85 16.19
CA GLY A 570 8.78 16.57 14.76
C GLY A 570 7.49 15.92 14.29
N ILE A 571 6.91 16.38 13.19
CA ILE A 571 5.79 15.72 12.51
C ILE A 571 6.31 15.23 11.15
N ASN A 572 6.42 13.91 11.00
CA ASN A 572 6.93 13.33 9.78
C ASN A 572 5.80 13.13 8.75
N VAL A 573 6.09 13.46 7.49
CA VAL A 573 5.18 13.31 6.34
C VAL A 573 5.75 12.40 5.25
N ASP A 574 6.63 11.46 5.61
CA ASP A 574 7.03 10.38 4.70
C ASP A 574 5.83 9.45 4.43
N SER A 575 5.81 8.80 3.27
CA SER A 575 4.80 7.80 2.94
C SER A 575 5.01 6.49 3.72
N ASP A 576 6.25 6.22 4.15
CA ASP A 576 6.66 5.06 4.94
C ASP A 576 7.32 5.50 6.25
N VAL A 577 6.82 4.96 7.36
CA VAL A 577 7.34 5.19 8.72
C VAL A 577 8.77 4.68 8.91
N THR A 578 9.19 3.67 8.13
CA THR A 578 10.54 3.10 8.25
C THR A 578 11.62 4.12 7.89
N LEU A 579 11.36 5.00 6.91
CA LEU A 579 12.25 6.09 6.51
C LEU A 579 12.43 7.10 7.65
N ALA A 580 11.33 7.46 8.30
CA ALA A 580 11.35 8.35 9.44
C ALA A 580 12.14 7.77 10.62
N ASN A 581 11.91 6.49 10.95
CA ASN A 581 12.63 5.78 12.00
C ASN A 581 14.13 5.74 11.73
N ALA A 582 14.54 5.41 10.50
CA ALA A 582 15.95 5.35 10.12
C ALA A 582 16.66 6.69 10.36
N VAL A 583 16.06 7.82 9.93
CA VAL A 583 16.65 9.16 10.14
C VAL A 583 16.75 9.51 11.62
N VAL A 584 15.70 9.22 12.40
CA VAL A 584 15.65 9.53 13.84
C VAL A 584 16.66 8.71 14.63
N GLU A 585 16.74 7.40 14.37
CA GLU A 585 17.66 6.48 15.06
C GLU A 585 19.12 6.76 14.71
N GLN A 586 19.43 6.94 13.42
CA GLN A 586 20.80 7.21 12.94
C GLN A 586 21.37 8.48 13.57
N ASN A 587 20.55 9.53 13.70
CA ASN A 587 20.98 10.82 14.21
C ASN A 587 20.75 11.02 15.72
N ARG A 588 20.13 10.02 16.37
CA ARG A 588 19.80 10.01 17.80
C ARG A 588 18.97 11.23 18.24
N TYR A 589 18.00 11.61 17.41
CA TYR A 589 17.07 12.70 17.75
C TYR A 589 16.15 12.23 18.88
N SER A 590 16.23 12.91 20.03
CA SER A 590 15.63 12.45 21.29
C SER A 590 14.26 13.06 21.61
N TRP A 591 13.81 14.02 20.80
CA TRP A 591 12.52 14.66 20.99
C TRP A 591 11.37 13.84 20.39
N THR A 592 10.13 14.28 20.65
CA THR A 592 8.95 13.55 20.18
C THR A 592 8.80 13.68 18.67
N HIS A 593 8.69 12.53 17.98
CA HIS A 593 8.33 12.46 16.57
C HIS A 593 6.96 11.83 16.42
N LEU A 594 6.06 12.53 15.73
CA LEU A 594 4.70 12.14 15.39
C LEU A 594 4.65 11.66 13.94
N TYR A 595 3.77 10.70 13.68
CA TYR A 595 3.56 10.14 12.35
C TYR A 595 2.10 9.74 12.15
N SER A 596 1.59 10.04 10.97
CA SER A 596 0.34 9.48 10.45
C SER A 596 0.57 9.04 9.01
N LYS A 597 0.06 7.86 8.67
CA LYS A 597 0.15 7.32 7.32
C LYS A 597 -0.55 8.25 6.31
N GLY A 598 -0.02 8.31 5.09
CA GLY A 598 -0.58 9.09 3.98
C GLY A 598 0.33 10.20 3.44
N GLY A 599 1.55 10.34 3.98
CA GLY A 599 2.52 11.34 3.54
C GLY A 599 1.99 12.78 3.64
N MET A 600 2.09 13.53 2.54
CA MET A 600 1.55 14.90 2.43
C MET A 600 0.02 14.95 2.48
N GLU A 601 -0.68 13.83 2.31
CA GLU A 601 -2.14 13.70 2.46
C GLU A 601 -2.56 13.08 3.80
N SER A 602 -1.60 12.86 4.71
CA SER A 602 -1.88 12.26 6.00
C SER A 602 -2.75 13.14 6.89
N GLN A 603 -3.40 12.54 7.89
CA GLN A 603 -4.24 13.26 8.86
C GLN A 603 -3.52 14.47 9.47
N LEU A 604 -2.24 14.32 9.87
CA LEU A 604 -1.48 15.40 10.51
C LEU A 604 -1.07 16.50 9.52
N ALA A 605 -0.84 16.18 8.25
CA ALA A 605 -0.59 17.17 7.20
C ALA A 605 -1.88 17.93 6.86
N ASN A 606 -3.00 17.22 6.70
CA ASN A 606 -4.30 17.82 6.38
C ASN A 606 -4.86 18.65 7.53
N GLN A 607 -4.62 18.27 8.80
CA GLN A 607 -5.12 19.02 9.96
C GLN A 607 -4.67 20.50 9.97
N LEU A 608 -3.47 20.78 9.46
CA LEU A 608 -2.91 22.14 9.36
C LEU A 608 -2.64 22.58 7.90
N GLY A 609 -3.13 21.83 6.92
CA GLY A 609 -3.00 22.14 5.50
C GLY A 609 -1.56 22.35 5.06
N VAL A 610 -0.69 21.40 5.39
CA VAL A 610 0.72 21.45 5.01
C VAL A 610 0.87 21.13 3.53
N VAL A 611 1.40 22.09 2.77
CA VAL A 611 1.59 22.00 1.31
C VAL A 611 3.05 21.80 0.91
N SER A 612 3.98 22.10 1.81
CA SER A 612 5.42 21.92 1.62
C SER A 612 6.12 21.68 2.94
N VAL A 613 7.29 21.03 2.89
CA VAL A 613 8.20 20.86 4.03
C VAL A 613 9.61 21.35 3.66
N PRO A 614 10.38 21.89 4.63
CA PRO A 614 10.05 22.02 6.05
C PRO A 614 9.05 23.13 6.34
N MET A 615 8.29 22.97 7.43
CA MET A 615 7.44 24.03 7.99
C MET A 615 7.53 24.01 9.51
N MET A 616 7.79 25.17 10.12
CA MET A 616 7.82 25.30 11.57
C MET A 616 6.68 26.15 12.14
N ILE A 617 6.21 25.77 13.32
CA ILE A 617 5.24 26.51 14.13
C ILE A 617 5.85 26.70 15.51
N VAL A 618 5.83 27.93 16.02
CA VAL A 618 6.31 28.26 17.36
C VAL A 618 5.14 28.58 18.27
N VAL A 619 5.13 27.97 19.45
CA VAL A 619 4.11 28.09 20.50
C VAL A 619 4.76 28.65 21.76
N ASP A 620 4.11 29.60 22.41
CA ASP A 620 4.56 30.17 23.68
C ASP A 620 4.30 29.25 24.88
N PRO A 621 4.86 29.55 26.07
CA PRO A 621 4.65 28.75 27.28
C PRO A 621 3.19 28.65 27.75
N THR A 622 2.29 29.51 27.27
CA THR A 622 0.85 29.43 27.57
C THR A 622 0.10 28.48 26.62
N GLY A 623 0.81 27.85 25.68
CA GLY A 623 0.26 26.95 24.69
C GLY A 623 -0.30 27.65 23.45
N LYS A 624 -0.12 28.97 23.30
CA LYS A 624 -0.64 29.76 22.17
C LYS A 624 0.38 29.88 21.04
N VAL A 625 -0.09 29.77 19.80
CA VAL A 625 0.77 29.90 18.63
C VAL A 625 1.24 31.35 18.44
N VAL A 626 2.54 31.54 18.36
CA VAL A 626 3.20 32.83 18.13
C VAL A 626 3.30 33.11 16.63
N LYS A 627 3.78 32.12 15.87
CA LYS A 627 3.98 32.22 14.41
C LYS A 627 3.92 30.84 13.76
N THR A 628 3.35 30.79 12.56
CA THR A 628 3.35 29.64 11.64
C THR A 628 4.25 29.95 10.44
N GLY A 629 4.80 28.93 9.78
CA GLY A 629 5.67 29.14 8.62
C GLY A 629 6.99 29.80 9.01
N VAL A 630 7.54 29.48 10.18
CA VAL A 630 8.81 30.05 10.64
C VAL A 630 9.96 29.46 9.83
N HIS A 631 10.81 30.33 9.26
CA HIS A 631 12.06 29.90 8.64
C HIS A 631 13.17 29.75 9.68
N SER A 632 14.13 28.87 9.42
CA SER A 632 15.27 28.63 10.32
C SER A 632 16.05 29.90 10.67
N ALA A 633 16.17 30.85 9.75
CA ALA A 633 16.82 32.14 9.97
C ALA A 633 16.10 33.03 11.01
N GLU A 634 14.79 32.89 11.18
CA GLU A 634 13.99 33.71 12.10
C GLU A 634 13.85 33.05 13.49
N LEU A 635 13.96 31.72 13.55
CA LEU A 635 13.65 30.94 14.75
C LEU A 635 14.47 31.39 15.97
N ALA A 636 15.76 31.65 15.80
CA ALA A 636 16.64 32.06 16.90
C ALA A 636 16.19 33.36 17.57
N GLY A 637 15.76 34.35 16.78
CA GLY A 637 15.25 35.62 17.31
C GLY A 637 13.95 35.43 18.10
N ILE A 638 13.02 34.66 17.56
CA ILE A 638 11.75 34.34 18.24
C ILE A 638 12.01 33.63 19.58
N LEU A 639 12.95 32.68 19.61
CA LEU A 639 13.26 31.96 20.86
C LEU A 639 13.90 32.86 21.92
N ILE A 640 14.72 33.86 21.55
CA ILE A 640 15.31 34.82 22.50
C ILE A 640 14.23 35.63 23.21
N GLU A 641 13.16 36.00 22.51
CA GLU A 641 12.05 36.78 23.10
C GLU A 641 11.18 35.95 24.05
N LEU A 642 11.01 34.66 23.74
CA LEU A 642 10.10 33.77 24.46
C LEU A 642 10.76 33.03 25.63
N VAL A 643 12.05 32.70 25.51
CA VAL A 643 12.81 31.97 26.52
C VAL A 643 13.51 32.96 27.44
N LYS A 644 12.81 33.37 28.51
CA LYS A 644 13.37 34.21 29.57
C LYS A 644 14.22 33.44 30.58
#